data_AF-A0A957QPQ6-F1
#
_entry.id   AF-A0A957QPQ6-F1
#
_cell.length_a   1.000
_cell.length_b   1.000
_cell.length_c   1.000
_cell.angle_alpha   90.00
_cell.angle_beta   90.00
_cell.angle_gamma   90.00
#
_symmetry.space_group_name_H-M   'P 1'
#
loop_
_entity.id
_entity.type
_entity.pdbx_description
1 polymer ?
#
loop_
_entity_poly.entity_id
_entity_poly.type
_entity_poly.pdbx_seq_one_letter_code
_entity_poly.pdbx_strand_id
1 'polypeptide(L)'
;MNHHLPNYVDVQSTAQDRARFLTNIYDLKFDPFRDNRAEKELNESPEDPPFFRYYVDPDDGTLFANLMASPWFAVFGDEGSGKTTLRYRVEERIRHRTECVLVVGYNFGPGTDDFLPRMVETMAVDLYVQLLERYSELGVNLTDEQIAKIAQFWITYLPSFARDLQRDIGSHSTQNLHGIASHWWTIWHRPVIRKIPLTAARRQFMNSVSEYAVRSPVSSDATDWENGFQQCLQLAHEIGFTGCSFLVDANNVQEINKSHFFELLQYLKDHETGINCSIPLSARFFLPLAIKNELVSHAEQDILADKLPYAIIKWQDDALQHVIANRFRSAGSRFKEFNNIAETAFSSKLDQAMVNEARQSPRRLLRIAQALLNAHVSRDANDPIISISDWDLMRQLWPYVNEPLSSWDVHVGASMSLYHEIRHNFADNLHVQRTIDEDVAQTWLANTSSQLLSVAGPPGVGKSWFLSWIDTHCLDNGAYHTVWFQVGDLIALDKNVTAYLDEQKIAPWLARLDTKLQNWGCTWQLDTDEEDIAEQLNSLGQAIVACCGEEKQPLILVDGADDFPDPLWREYEVNIIEPLARQASIRFVIALRDSVRINTMPLRWTEKRHPLSALEDYRDQQIAKLIANEQDGTVALSADNITSIHSAIRQLAATYDFSYPALNTFLFHIGKHSASGSQPNYIRQSGREIMTLALMALNNQLDQKSAREVAEQLSQIETVCGDSWSVTDLVQKLHLSPNEAFSLILALEGTFFIQSYGGNQ
;
A
#
# COMPACT_ATOMS: atom_id res chain seq x y z
N MET A 1 -16.36 36.27 18.75
CA MET A 1 -15.34 35.48 19.50
C MET A 1 -14.83 34.43 18.54
N ASN A 2 -13.64 34.66 17.98
CA ASN A 2 -13.01 33.72 17.05
C ASN A 2 -12.37 32.60 17.88
N HIS A 3 -12.97 31.42 17.87
CA HIS A 3 -12.32 30.22 18.40
C HIS A 3 -11.22 29.82 17.40
N HIS A 4 -9.99 30.29 17.64
CA HIS A 4 -8.82 29.70 17.04
C HIS A 4 -8.77 28.23 17.50
N LEU A 5 -8.89 27.29 16.57
CA LEU A 5 -8.53 25.90 16.82
C LEU A 5 -7.10 25.88 17.38
N PRO A 6 -6.82 25.14 18.47
CA PRO A 6 -5.48 25.07 19.03
C PRO A 6 -4.50 24.59 17.94
N ASN A 7 -3.36 25.27 17.81
CA ASN A 7 -2.28 24.92 16.88
C ASN A 7 -2.01 23.41 16.98
N TYR A 8 -2.18 22.71 15.87
CA TYR A 8 -2.02 21.25 15.78
C TYR A 8 -0.63 20.86 16.33
N VAL A 9 -0.62 19.90 17.26
CA VAL A 9 0.58 19.48 18.01
C VAL A 9 1.51 18.67 17.11
N ASP A 10 2.82 18.80 17.32
CA ASP A 10 3.85 18.07 16.56
C ASP A 10 3.68 16.57 16.83
N VAL A 11 3.47 15.77 15.78
CA VAL A 11 3.17 14.34 15.90
C VAL A 11 4.35 13.56 16.49
N GLN A 12 5.59 13.98 16.20
CA GLN A 12 6.78 13.34 16.76
C GLN A 12 6.97 13.71 18.23
N SER A 13 6.75 14.99 18.59
CA SER A 13 6.75 15.41 20.00
C SER A 13 5.66 14.66 20.77
N THR A 14 4.46 14.53 20.20
CA THR A 14 3.32 13.84 20.83
C THR A 14 3.63 12.36 21.09
N ALA A 15 4.33 11.67 20.19
CA ALA A 15 4.70 10.27 20.39
C ALA A 15 5.72 10.09 21.53
N GLN A 16 6.75 10.94 21.58
CA GLN A 16 7.75 10.92 22.66
C GLN A 16 7.13 11.34 24.00
N ASP A 17 6.32 12.39 23.99
CA ASP A 17 5.62 12.90 25.17
C ASP A 17 4.60 11.88 25.68
N ARG A 18 3.91 11.16 24.79
CA ARG A 18 3.01 10.06 25.16
C ARG A 18 3.77 8.89 25.76
N ALA A 19 4.86 8.46 25.15
CA ALA A 19 5.70 7.40 25.71
C ALA A 19 6.22 7.81 27.10
N ARG A 20 6.70 9.05 27.23
CA ARG A 20 7.16 9.63 28.50
C ARG A 20 6.04 9.68 29.53
N PHE A 21 4.84 10.13 29.15
CA PHE A 21 3.67 10.20 30.03
C PHE A 21 3.27 8.81 30.54
N LEU A 22 3.09 7.86 29.64
CA LEU A 22 2.67 6.49 30.00
C LEU A 22 3.72 5.77 30.85
N THR A 23 5.01 5.91 30.54
CA THR A 23 6.09 5.25 31.29
C THR A 23 6.41 5.98 32.59
N ASN A 24 6.59 7.30 32.60
CA ASN A 24 7.09 8.01 33.79
C ASN A 24 5.99 8.36 34.80
N ILE A 25 4.76 8.58 34.35
CA ILE A 25 3.66 9.01 35.23
C ILE A 25 2.78 7.82 35.64
N TYR A 26 2.49 6.92 34.70
CA TYR A 26 1.66 5.75 34.96
C TYR A 26 2.41 4.45 35.18
N ASP A 27 3.74 4.45 35.06
CA ASP A 27 4.61 3.27 35.27
C ASP A 27 4.21 2.10 34.36
N LEU A 28 3.74 2.41 33.14
CA LEU A 28 3.40 1.39 32.15
C LEU A 28 4.66 0.88 31.46
N LYS A 29 4.77 -0.44 31.34
CA LYS A 29 5.89 -1.11 30.65
C LYS A 29 5.89 -0.86 29.14
N PHE A 30 4.72 -0.60 28.57
CA PHE A 30 4.49 -0.27 27.17
C PHE A 30 3.15 0.46 27.05
N ASP A 31 2.86 1.05 25.89
CA ASP A 31 1.57 1.68 25.60
C ASP A 31 0.53 0.64 25.15
N PRO A 32 -0.49 0.31 25.97
CA PRO A 32 -1.49 -0.69 25.60
C PRO A 32 -2.61 -0.13 24.71
N PHE A 33 -2.53 1.13 24.27
CA PHE A 33 -3.53 1.79 23.41
C PHE A 33 -2.90 2.41 22.16
N ARG A 34 -1.70 1.96 21.80
CA ARG A 34 -0.93 2.47 20.67
C ARG A 34 -1.61 2.18 19.34
N ASP A 35 -2.11 0.96 19.17
CA ASP A 35 -2.83 0.52 17.99
C ASP A 35 -4.28 0.07 18.32
N ASN A 36 -5.09 -0.04 17.28
CA ASN A 36 -6.49 -0.45 17.34
C ASN A 36 -6.80 -1.64 16.41
N ARG A 37 -5.79 -2.19 15.73
CA ARG A 37 -5.88 -3.36 14.85
C ARG A 37 -5.05 -4.51 15.40
N ALA A 38 -5.64 -5.69 15.44
CA ALA A 38 -5.01 -6.89 15.99
C ALA A 38 -3.69 -7.24 15.30
N GLU A 39 -3.65 -7.09 13.98
CA GLU A 39 -2.49 -7.40 13.15
C GLU A 39 -1.32 -6.46 13.46
N LYS A 40 -1.59 -5.18 13.73
CA LYS A 40 -0.54 -4.22 14.07
C LYS A 40 -0.07 -4.42 15.51
N GLU A 41 -0.97 -4.71 16.44
CA GLU A 41 -0.60 -5.01 17.84
C GLU A 41 0.31 -6.24 17.97
N LEU A 42 0.15 -7.23 17.08
CA LEU A 42 1.05 -8.37 17.00
C LEU A 42 2.46 -8.01 16.51
N ASN A 43 2.62 -6.87 15.81
CA ASN A 43 3.88 -6.44 15.19
C ASN A 43 4.73 -5.56 16.08
N GLU A 44 4.09 -4.82 17.00
CA GLU A 44 4.77 -3.78 17.78
C GLU A 44 5.76 -4.31 18.81
N SER A 45 5.63 -5.58 19.22
CA SER A 45 6.60 -6.23 20.10
C SER A 45 6.65 -7.74 19.81
N PRO A 46 7.44 -8.17 18.80
CA PRO A 46 7.57 -9.58 18.47
C PRO A 46 8.12 -10.39 19.64
N GLU A 47 8.82 -9.74 20.58
CA GLU A 47 9.58 -10.33 21.70
C GLU A 47 8.75 -10.73 22.94
N ASP A 48 7.53 -10.21 23.11
CA ASP A 48 6.51 -10.65 24.08
C ASP A 48 5.20 -9.96 23.70
N PRO A 49 4.48 -10.42 22.66
CA PRO A 49 3.31 -9.71 22.18
C PRO A 49 2.24 -9.71 23.29
N PRO A 50 1.98 -8.56 23.94
CA PRO A 50 0.99 -8.47 25.00
C PRO A 50 -0.43 -8.70 24.47
N PHE A 51 -0.58 -8.71 23.15
CA PHE A 51 -1.79 -8.91 22.37
C PHE A 51 -2.71 -10.01 22.94
N PHE A 52 -2.20 -11.22 23.17
CA PHE A 52 -3.03 -12.34 23.66
C PHE A 52 -3.55 -12.11 25.09
N ARG A 53 -2.88 -11.26 25.87
CA ARG A 53 -3.33 -10.87 27.24
C ARG A 53 -4.44 -9.82 27.21
N TYR A 54 -4.62 -9.11 26.09
CA TYR A 54 -5.68 -8.12 25.92
C TYR A 54 -7.04 -8.73 25.59
N TYR A 55 -7.08 -10.01 25.16
CA TYR A 55 -8.31 -10.63 24.72
C TYR A 55 -9.38 -10.62 25.81
N VAL A 56 -10.57 -10.19 25.43
CA VAL A 56 -11.80 -10.27 26.23
C VAL A 56 -12.85 -10.91 25.35
N ASP A 57 -13.60 -11.84 25.94
CA ASP A 57 -14.71 -12.47 25.25
C ASP A 57 -15.90 -11.48 25.15
N PRO A 58 -16.48 -11.25 23.97
CA PRO A 58 -17.61 -10.34 23.82
C PRO A 58 -18.90 -10.75 24.56
N ASP A 59 -19.11 -12.03 24.91
CA ASP A 59 -20.41 -12.54 25.46
C ASP A 59 -20.31 -13.43 26.72
N ASP A 60 -19.72 -12.91 27.79
CA ASP A 60 -19.57 -13.61 29.09
C ASP A 60 -18.83 -14.97 29.01
N GLY A 61 -18.10 -15.22 27.92
CA GLY A 61 -17.26 -16.42 27.75
C GLY A 61 -17.91 -17.54 26.92
N THR A 62 -19.13 -17.36 26.44
CA THR A 62 -19.89 -18.44 25.79
C THR A 62 -19.51 -18.62 24.31
N LEU A 63 -19.22 -17.55 23.59
CA LEU A 63 -18.79 -17.55 22.19
C LEU A 63 -17.51 -18.35 22.03
N PHE A 64 -16.47 -18.01 22.81
CA PHE A 64 -15.20 -18.72 22.69
C PHE A 64 -15.33 -20.19 23.06
N ALA A 65 -16.10 -20.52 24.11
CA ALA A 65 -16.35 -21.90 24.50
C ALA A 65 -17.05 -22.70 23.39
N ASN A 66 -18.11 -22.14 22.79
CA ASN A 66 -18.87 -22.76 21.69
C ASN A 66 -17.98 -22.95 20.45
N LEU A 67 -17.23 -21.91 20.08
CA LEU A 67 -16.29 -21.92 18.97
C LEU A 67 -15.23 -23.01 19.14
N MET A 68 -14.75 -23.24 20.37
CA MET A 68 -13.78 -24.28 20.67
C MET A 68 -14.37 -25.69 20.79
N ALA A 69 -15.68 -25.81 21.03
CA ALA A 69 -16.38 -27.09 21.15
C ALA A 69 -16.84 -27.65 19.81
N SER A 70 -17.09 -26.79 18.81
CA SER A 70 -17.53 -27.20 17.48
C SER A 70 -16.36 -27.31 16.49
N PRO A 71 -16.29 -28.38 15.67
CA PRO A 71 -15.31 -28.50 14.59
C PRO A 71 -15.62 -27.54 13.43
N TRP A 72 -16.90 -27.28 13.17
CA TRP A 72 -17.37 -26.33 12.17
C TRP A 72 -18.14 -25.21 12.85
N PHE A 73 -17.72 -23.96 12.64
CA PHE A 73 -18.38 -22.82 13.28
C PHE A 73 -18.14 -21.52 12.48
N ALA A 74 -19.17 -20.70 12.32
CA ALA A 74 -19.05 -19.37 11.72
C ALA A 74 -19.27 -18.25 12.75
N VAL A 75 -18.39 -17.25 12.73
CA VAL A 75 -18.50 -16.04 13.55
C VAL A 75 -18.67 -14.86 12.61
N PHE A 76 -19.80 -14.17 12.75
CA PHE A 76 -20.13 -12.98 11.96
C PHE A 76 -19.93 -11.71 12.76
N GLY A 77 -19.53 -10.63 12.10
CA GLY A 77 -19.51 -9.31 12.73
C GLY A 77 -19.06 -8.20 11.79
N ASP A 78 -19.38 -6.97 12.13
CA ASP A 78 -18.98 -5.79 11.35
C ASP A 78 -17.47 -5.55 11.40
N GLU A 79 -16.99 -4.61 10.59
CA GLU A 79 -15.60 -4.17 10.67
C GLU A 79 -15.29 -3.62 12.08
N GLY A 80 -14.15 -4.02 12.64
CA GLY A 80 -13.74 -3.57 13.98
C GLY A 80 -14.50 -4.21 15.14
N SER A 81 -15.31 -5.23 14.90
CA SER A 81 -15.98 -6.01 15.96
C SER A 81 -15.04 -6.94 16.74
N GLY A 82 -13.78 -7.10 16.33
CA GLY A 82 -12.81 -7.98 17.01
C GLY A 82 -12.78 -9.43 16.48
N LYS A 83 -13.34 -9.70 15.28
CA LYS A 83 -13.26 -11.02 14.61
C LYS A 83 -11.82 -11.56 14.54
N THR A 84 -10.91 -10.76 14.01
CA THR A 84 -9.50 -11.11 13.85
C THR A 84 -8.83 -11.36 15.22
N THR A 85 -9.17 -10.57 16.24
CA THR A 85 -8.68 -10.79 17.62
C THR A 85 -9.16 -12.14 18.16
N LEU A 86 -10.44 -12.48 17.97
CA LEU A 86 -10.99 -13.77 18.34
C LEU A 86 -10.33 -14.91 17.56
N ARG A 87 -10.09 -14.74 16.25
CA ARG A 87 -9.38 -15.72 15.42
C ARG A 87 -8.00 -16.03 15.98
N TYR A 88 -7.19 -15.01 16.24
CA TYR A 88 -5.86 -15.20 16.82
C TYR A 88 -5.92 -15.85 18.21
N ARG A 89 -6.94 -15.53 19.02
CA ARG A 89 -7.14 -16.19 20.31
C ARG A 89 -7.48 -17.68 20.17
N VAL A 90 -8.29 -18.04 19.18
CA VAL A 90 -8.57 -19.45 18.84
C VAL A 90 -7.30 -20.15 18.36
N GLU A 91 -6.57 -19.51 17.46
CA GLU A 91 -5.29 -20.00 16.95
C GLU A 91 -4.31 -20.31 18.08
N GLU A 92 -4.10 -19.34 18.98
CA GLU A 92 -3.29 -19.49 20.19
C GLU A 92 -3.77 -20.65 21.05
N ARG A 93 -5.08 -20.77 21.27
CA ARG A 93 -5.62 -21.83 22.13
C ARG A 93 -5.43 -23.21 21.54
N ILE A 94 -5.64 -23.39 20.23
CA ILE A 94 -5.45 -24.69 19.55
C ILE A 94 -3.96 -25.02 19.51
N ARG A 95 -3.10 -24.08 19.09
CA ARG A 95 -1.63 -24.25 19.10
C ARG A 95 -1.04 -24.38 20.49
N HIS A 96 -1.82 -24.17 21.56
CA HIS A 96 -1.41 -24.48 22.93
C HIS A 96 -1.82 -25.87 23.45
N ARG A 97 -2.79 -26.55 22.82
CA ARG A 97 -3.25 -27.87 23.27
C ARG A 97 -2.19 -28.95 23.05
N THR A 98 -2.26 -30.04 23.81
CA THR A 98 -1.41 -31.22 23.59
C THR A 98 -1.83 -32.03 22.36
N GLU A 99 -3.09 -31.90 21.96
CA GLU A 99 -3.60 -32.39 20.68
C GLU A 99 -2.81 -31.69 19.56
N CYS A 100 -1.99 -32.46 18.83
CA CYS A 100 -1.14 -31.94 17.76
C CYS A 100 -2.01 -31.64 16.53
N VAL A 101 -2.80 -30.57 16.58
CA VAL A 101 -3.65 -30.13 15.48
C VAL A 101 -2.90 -29.09 14.66
N LEU A 102 -2.78 -29.31 13.34
CA LEU A 102 -2.23 -28.32 12.42
C LEU A 102 -3.26 -27.20 12.24
N VAL A 103 -2.92 -25.97 12.61
CA VAL A 103 -3.81 -24.82 12.46
C VAL A 103 -3.44 -24.02 11.22
N VAL A 104 -4.36 -23.85 10.28
CA VAL A 104 -4.11 -23.14 9.02
C VAL A 104 -4.80 -21.79 9.05
N GLY A 105 -4.04 -20.70 9.08
CA GLY A 105 -4.55 -19.32 9.13
C GLY A 105 -4.80 -18.77 7.74
N TYR A 106 -5.98 -19.02 7.17
CA TYR A 106 -6.29 -18.66 5.78
C TYR A 106 -7.02 -17.31 5.68
N ASN A 107 -6.37 -16.30 5.09
CA ASN A 107 -6.99 -15.00 4.83
C ASN A 107 -7.66 -14.98 3.45
N PHE A 108 -8.98 -14.95 3.41
CA PHE A 108 -9.79 -14.78 2.20
C PHE A 108 -9.80 -13.29 1.80
N GLY A 109 -9.28 -12.95 0.62
CA GLY A 109 -9.14 -11.56 0.16
C GLY A 109 -9.17 -11.43 -1.36
N PRO A 110 -9.11 -10.21 -1.90
CA PRO A 110 -9.37 -9.93 -3.32
C PRO A 110 -8.24 -10.48 -4.21
N GLY A 111 -8.59 -10.82 -5.45
CA GLY A 111 -7.65 -11.21 -6.50
C GLY A 111 -7.21 -12.68 -6.50
N THR A 112 -7.92 -13.58 -5.81
CA THR A 112 -7.71 -15.02 -5.96
C THR A 112 -8.81 -15.60 -6.82
N ASP A 113 -8.56 -15.68 -8.12
CA ASP A 113 -9.43 -16.42 -9.04
C ASP A 113 -9.38 -17.93 -8.77
N ASP A 114 -8.31 -18.40 -8.12
CA ASP A 114 -8.18 -19.76 -7.59
C ASP A 114 -7.77 -19.72 -6.11
N PHE A 115 -8.58 -20.32 -5.23
CA PHE A 115 -8.30 -20.38 -3.79
C PHE A 115 -7.30 -21.48 -3.42
N LEU A 116 -7.17 -22.51 -4.25
CA LEU A 116 -6.44 -23.73 -3.91
C LEU A 116 -4.92 -23.51 -3.85
N PRO A 117 -4.27 -22.80 -4.80
CA PRO A 117 -2.84 -22.47 -4.71
C PRO A 117 -2.49 -21.77 -3.39
N ARG A 118 -3.23 -20.71 -3.09
CA ARG A 118 -3.03 -19.91 -1.89
C ARG A 118 -3.28 -20.72 -0.61
N MET A 119 -4.25 -21.62 -0.62
CA MET A 119 -4.52 -22.50 0.51
C MET A 119 -3.34 -23.46 0.74
N VAL A 120 -2.81 -24.10 -0.30
CA VAL A 120 -1.65 -24.99 -0.20
C VAL A 120 -0.41 -24.23 0.28
N GLU A 121 -0.13 -23.05 -0.27
CA GLU A 121 0.95 -22.17 0.22
C GLU A 121 0.78 -21.85 1.72
N THR A 122 -0.44 -21.49 2.12
CA THR A 122 -0.77 -21.18 3.53
C THR A 122 -0.55 -22.40 4.43
N MET A 123 -1.01 -23.58 4.00
CA MET A 123 -0.79 -24.84 4.71
C MET A 123 0.69 -25.18 4.82
N ALA A 124 1.46 -24.97 3.76
CA ALA A 124 2.89 -25.21 3.74
C ALA A 124 3.65 -24.35 4.75
N VAL A 125 3.33 -23.05 4.82
CA VAL A 125 3.87 -22.13 5.84
C VAL A 125 3.46 -22.55 7.24
N ASP A 126 2.18 -22.88 7.46
CA ASP A 126 1.67 -23.26 8.78
C ASP A 126 2.22 -24.60 9.27
N LEU A 127 2.48 -25.53 8.36
CA LEU A 127 3.15 -26.80 8.65
C LEU A 127 4.59 -26.57 9.09
N TYR A 128 5.34 -25.70 8.40
CA TYR A 128 6.71 -25.31 8.80
C TYR A 128 6.75 -24.70 10.19
N VAL A 129 5.93 -23.68 10.41
CA VAL A 129 5.82 -22.94 11.67
C VAL A 129 5.51 -23.90 12.83
N GLN A 130 4.46 -24.72 12.70
CA GLN A 130 4.01 -25.58 13.80
C GLN A 130 4.90 -26.82 13.99
N LEU A 131 5.55 -27.32 12.94
CA LEU A 131 6.59 -28.35 13.10
C LEU A 131 7.73 -27.84 13.97
N LEU A 132 8.19 -26.61 13.78
CA LEU A 132 9.26 -26.04 14.61
C LEU A 132 8.80 -25.76 16.05
N GLU A 133 7.55 -25.31 16.24
CA GLU A 133 6.95 -25.16 17.57
C GLU A 133 6.97 -26.48 18.34
N ARG A 134 6.52 -27.54 17.68
CA ARG A 134 6.27 -28.83 18.30
C ARG A 134 7.42 -29.81 18.12
N TYR A 135 8.54 -29.41 17.53
CA TYR A 135 9.67 -30.28 17.18
C TYR A 135 10.09 -31.23 18.32
N SER A 136 10.16 -30.73 19.56
CA SER A 136 10.49 -31.55 20.73
C SER A 136 9.33 -32.38 21.28
N GLU A 137 8.09 -31.89 21.15
CA GLU A 137 6.88 -32.55 21.67
C GLU A 137 6.41 -33.70 20.78
N LEU A 138 6.59 -33.55 19.47
CA LEU A 138 6.29 -34.61 18.49
C LEU A 138 7.16 -35.85 18.74
N GLY A 139 8.33 -35.69 19.37
CA GLY A 139 9.24 -36.80 19.67
C GLY A 139 9.73 -37.52 18.41
N VAL A 140 9.50 -36.93 17.23
CA VAL A 140 9.80 -37.53 15.95
C VAL A 140 11.27 -37.32 15.65
N ASN A 141 12.03 -38.40 15.73
CA ASN A 141 13.29 -38.49 14.98
C ASN A 141 12.91 -38.59 13.51
N LEU A 142 12.68 -37.45 12.86
CA LEU A 142 12.37 -37.41 11.43
C LEU A 142 13.51 -38.12 10.70
N THR A 143 13.17 -39.15 9.92
CA THR A 143 14.16 -39.84 9.10
C THR A 143 14.62 -38.91 7.98
N ASP A 144 15.82 -39.15 7.43
CA ASP A 144 16.30 -38.38 6.28
C ASP A 144 15.31 -38.43 5.10
N GLU A 145 14.59 -39.54 4.93
CA GLU A 145 13.52 -39.68 3.94
C GLU A 145 12.34 -38.75 4.22
N GLN A 146 11.90 -38.64 5.48
CA GLN A 146 10.82 -37.71 5.86
C GLN A 146 11.27 -36.26 5.67
N ILE A 147 12.50 -35.92 6.05
CA ILE A 147 13.07 -34.58 5.82
C ILE A 147 13.10 -34.25 4.33
N ALA A 148 13.52 -35.21 3.49
CA ALA A 148 13.53 -35.04 2.04
C ALA A 148 12.12 -34.81 1.47
N LYS A 149 11.11 -35.58 1.91
CA LYS A 149 9.71 -35.40 1.50
C LYS A 149 9.16 -34.03 1.90
N ILE A 150 9.40 -33.62 3.14
CA ILE A 150 8.98 -32.31 3.66
C ILE A 150 9.64 -31.18 2.89
N ALA A 151 10.96 -31.26 2.67
CA ALA A 151 11.69 -30.25 1.91
C ALA A 151 11.19 -30.17 0.46
N GLN A 152 10.97 -31.33 -0.19
CA GLN A 152 10.42 -31.39 -1.55
C GLN A 152 9.05 -30.70 -1.63
N PHE A 153 8.16 -30.98 -0.67
CA PHE A 153 6.86 -30.34 -0.60
C PHE A 153 6.97 -28.81 -0.52
N TRP A 154 7.81 -28.29 0.38
CA TRP A 154 8.01 -26.85 0.51
C TRP A 154 8.62 -26.20 -0.73
N ILE A 155 9.61 -26.81 -1.37
CA ILE A 155 10.20 -26.24 -2.60
C ILE A 155 9.18 -26.20 -3.74
N THR A 156 8.30 -27.20 -3.80
CA THR A 156 7.29 -27.32 -4.85
C THR A 156 6.21 -26.25 -4.71
N TYR A 157 5.72 -26.01 -3.49
CA TYR A 157 4.58 -25.12 -3.26
C TYR A 157 4.93 -23.79 -2.58
N LEU A 158 6.21 -23.53 -2.27
CA LEU A 158 6.71 -22.25 -1.77
C LEU A 158 8.04 -21.92 -2.46
N PRO A 159 8.02 -21.30 -3.66
CA PRO A 159 9.23 -21.04 -4.44
C PRO A 159 10.29 -20.20 -3.70
N SER A 160 9.88 -19.32 -2.78
CA SER A 160 10.79 -18.50 -1.96
C SER A 160 11.33 -19.23 -0.72
N PHE A 161 10.85 -20.44 -0.42
CA PHE A 161 11.10 -21.12 0.85
C PHE A 161 12.58 -21.27 1.19
N ALA A 162 13.43 -21.65 0.23
CA ALA A 162 14.86 -21.81 0.48
C ALA A 162 15.51 -20.50 0.94
N ARG A 163 15.12 -19.38 0.32
CA ARG A 163 15.61 -18.04 0.65
C ARG A 163 15.10 -17.59 2.01
N ASP A 164 13.81 -17.78 2.27
CA ASP A 164 13.15 -17.38 3.51
C ASP A 164 13.66 -18.20 4.71
N LEU A 165 13.91 -19.50 4.51
CA LEU A 165 14.53 -20.38 5.49
C LEU A 165 15.98 -19.94 5.81
N GLN A 166 16.77 -19.59 4.81
CA GLN A 166 18.13 -19.07 5.03
C GLN A 166 18.11 -17.75 5.79
N ARG A 167 17.17 -16.85 5.46
CA ARG A 167 16.95 -15.61 6.20
C ARG A 167 16.56 -15.89 7.64
N ASP A 168 15.65 -16.83 7.86
CA ASP A 168 15.26 -17.27 9.20
C ASP A 168 16.51 -17.75 9.95
N ILE A 169 17.22 -18.78 9.46
CA ILE A 169 18.47 -19.30 10.05
C ILE A 169 19.50 -18.19 10.35
N GLY A 170 19.72 -17.25 9.42
CA GLY A 170 20.73 -16.19 9.54
C GLY A 170 20.36 -15.04 10.48
N SER A 171 19.06 -14.77 10.67
CA SER A 171 18.56 -13.66 11.48
C SER A 171 18.70 -13.85 13.00
N HIS A 172 19.19 -15.01 13.46
CA HIS A 172 19.23 -15.37 14.86
C HIS A 172 20.35 -14.67 15.65
N SER A 173 19.99 -13.64 16.40
CA SER A 173 20.75 -13.25 17.58
C SER A 173 20.39 -14.18 18.75
N THR A 174 21.38 -14.66 19.50
CA THR A 174 21.16 -15.52 20.69
C THR A 174 20.40 -14.81 21.82
N GLN A 175 20.06 -13.53 21.65
CA GLN A 175 19.46 -12.67 22.67
C GLN A 175 17.94 -12.52 22.54
N ASN A 176 17.31 -12.94 21.43
CA ASN A 176 15.88 -12.72 21.27
C ASN A 176 15.03 -13.63 22.19
N LEU A 177 14.08 -13.02 22.91
CA LEU A 177 13.23 -13.68 23.91
C LEU A 177 12.44 -14.87 23.35
N HIS A 178 11.97 -14.82 22.10
CA HIS A 178 11.23 -15.93 21.46
C HIS A 178 12.08 -16.85 20.60
N GLY A 179 13.39 -16.62 20.54
CA GLY A 179 14.27 -17.36 19.64
C GLY A 179 13.86 -17.15 18.18
N ILE A 180 13.60 -18.25 17.47
CA ILE A 180 13.42 -18.23 16.01
C ILE A 180 12.12 -17.60 15.57
N ALA A 181 11.09 -17.68 16.42
CA ALA A 181 9.78 -17.17 16.08
C ALA A 181 9.74 -15.63 15.95
N SER A 182 10.72 -14.92 16.49
CA SER A 182 10.75 -13.45 16.50
C SER A 182 10.64 -12.79 15.12
N HIS A 183 11.02 -13.48 14.05
CA HIS A 183 10.95 -12.97 12.68
C HIS A 183 9.75 -13.51 11.88
N TRP A 184 8.94 -14.41 12.46
CA TRP A 184 7.90 -15.10 11.72
C TRP A 184 6.81 -14.19 11.18
N TRP A 185 6.50 -13.10 11.85
CA TRP A 185 5.57 -12.13 11.27
C TRP A 185 6.13 -11.48 10.00
N THR A 186 7.43 -11.16 10.01
CA THR A 186 8.09 -10.45 8.90
C THR A 186 8.39 -11.38 7.73
N ILE A 187 8.73 -12.64 7.99
CA ILE A 187 9.10 -13.61 6.96
C ILE A 187 7.89 -14.43 6.51
N TRP A 188 7.12 -14.97 7.45
CA TRP A 188 6.07 -15.96 7.19
C TRP A 188 4.66 -15.41 7.38
N HIS A 189 4.52 -14.17 7.84
CA HIS A 189 3.23 -13.55 8.20
C HIS A 189 2.41 -14.42 9.16
N ARG A 190 3.06 -14.97 10.19
CA ARG A 190 2.41 -15.76 11.25
C ARG A 190 2.66 -15.18 12.63
N PRO A 191 1.66 -15.22 13.53
CA PRO A 191 1.81 -14.74 14.88
C PRO A 191 2.77 -15.64 15.68
N VAL A 192 3.53 -15.01 16.56
CA VAL A 192 4.40 -15.70 17.53
C VAL A 192 3.54 -16.14 18.71
N ILE A 193 3.28 -17.44 18.82
CA ILE A 193 2.40 -17.99 19.87
C ILE A 193 3.22 -18.54 21.04
N ARG A 194 4.41 -19.07 20.76
CA ARG A 194 5.29 -19.67 21.76
C ARG A 194 6.75 -19.27 21.51
N LYS A 195 7.55 -19.30 22.57
CA LYS A 195 9.01 -19.20 22.48
C LYS A 195 9.58 -20.47 21.86
N ILE A 196 10.44 -20.31 20.85
CA ILE A 196 11.05 -21.42 20.13
C ILE A 196 12.57 -21.25 20.12
N PRO A 197 13.28 -21.84 21.10
CA PRO A 197 14.73 -21.76 21.11
C PRO A 197 15.30 -22.56 19.92
N LEU A 198 16.31 -21.99 19.25
CA LEU A 198 17.09 -22.67 18.21
C LEU A 198 18.04 -23.69 18.85
N THR A 199 17.50 -24.85 19.22
CA THR A 199 18.29 -25.98 19.73
C THR A 199 19.17 -26.54 18.61
N ALA A 200 20.21 -27.29 18.99
CA ALA A 200 21.07 -27.97 18.01
C ALA A 200 20.26 -28.88 17.06
N ALA A 201 19.26 -29.60 17.59
CA ALA A 201 18.39 -30.47 16.80
C ALA A 201 17.54 -29.69 15.79
N ARG A 202 16.92 -28.57 16.19
CA ARG A 202 16.16 -27.70 15.27
C ARG A 202 17.06 -27.10 14.20
N ARG A 203 18.25 -26.61 14.58
CA ARG A 203 19.23 -26.06 13.64
C ARG A 203 19.68 -27.12 12.63
N GLN A 204 19.96 -28.34 13.09
CA GLN A 204 20.32 -29.45 12.22
C GLN A 204 19.19 -29.76 11.23
N PHE A 205 17.95 -29.85 11.71
CA PHE A 205 16.78 -30.04 10.84
C PHE A 205 16.65 -28.93 9.79
N MET A 206 16.68 -27.66 10.20
CA MET A 206 16.58 -26.51 9.30
C MET A 206 17.71 -26.51 8.26
N ASN A 207 18.94 -26.84 8.67
CA ASN A 207 20.07 -26.97 7.75
C ASN A 207 19.87 -28.13 6.77
N SER A 208 19.42 -29.30 7.23
CA SER A 208 19.14 -30.45 6.34
C SER A 208 18.08 -30.13 5.30
N VAL A 209 17.01 -29.45 5.71
CA VAL A 209 15.96 -28.97 4.80
C VAL A 209 16.53 -27.95 3.81
N SER A 210 17.33 -26.99 4.27
CA SER A 210 17.94 -25.98 3.40
C SER A 210 18.92 -26.59 2.39
N GLU A 211 19.75 -27.54 2.81
CA GLU A 211 20.65 -28.26 1.92
C GLU A 211 19.90 -29.04 0.84
N TYR A 212 18.79 -29.69 1.21
CA TYR A 212 17.92 -30.36 0.24
C TYR A 212 17.30 -29.35 -0.73
N ALA A 213 16.82 -28.22 -0.22
CA ALA A 213 16.21 -27.16 -1.03
C ALA A 213 17.16 -26.51 -2.03
N VAL A 214 18.45 -26.43 -1.73
CA VAL A 214 19.47 -25.92 -2.65
C VAL A 214 19.85 -26.95 -3.73
N ARG A 215 19.78 -28.25 -3.41
CA ARG A 215 20.20 -29.33 -4.33
C ARG A 215 19.09 -29.79 -5.27
N SER A 216 17.84 -29.66 -4.86
CA SER A 216 16.69 -30.11 -5.65
C SER A 216 16.22 -28.98 -6.57
N PRO A 217 16.22 -29.16 -7.90
CA PRO A 217 15.69 -28.16 -8.81
C PRO A 217 14.20 -27.92 -8.50
N VAL A 218 13.78 -26.66 -8.54
CA VAL A 218 12.36 -26.30 -8.48
C VAL A 218 11.70 -26.90 -9.72
N SER A 219 10.73 -27.78 -9.53
CA SER A 219 9.87 -28.21 -10.63
C SER A 219 9.01 -27.02 -11.02
N SER A 220 9.20 -26.47 -12.22
CA SER A 220 8.35 -25.42 -12.78
C SER A 220 6.88 -25.84 -12.91
N ASP A 221 6.62 -27.15 -12.89
CA ASP A 221 5.33 -27.76 -13.22
C ASP A 221 4.42 -27.96 -11.99
N ALA A 222 4.53 -27.14 -10.94
CA ALA A 222 3.64 -27.22 -9.78
C ALA A 222 2.24 -26.70 -10.13
N THR A 223 1.51 -27.43 -10.98
CA THR A 223 0.14 -27.11 -11.40
C THR A 223 -0.91 -27.96 -10.70
N ASP A 224 -0.51 -29.04 -10.02
CA ASP A 224 -1.43 -29.95 -9.34
C ASP A 224 -1.61 -29.56 -7.85
N TRP A 225 -2.30 -28.45 -7.64
CA TRP A 225 -2.58 -27.93 -6.30
C TRP A 225 -3.50 -28.85 -5.47
N GLU A 226 -4.31 -29.68 -6.12
CA GLU A 226 -5.14 -30.69 -5.45
C GLU A 226 -4.26 -31.73 -4.77
N ASN A 227 -3.28 -32.26 -5.50
CA ASN A 227 -2.29 -33.17 -4.94
C ASN A 227 -1.46 -32.46 -3.85
N GLY A 228 -1.15 -31.17 -3.99
CA GLY A 228 -0.51 -30.37 -2.95
C GLY A 228 -1.29 -30.34 -1.64
N PHE A 229 -2.60 -30.14 -1.71
CA PHE A 229 -3.49 -30.18 -0.53
C PHE A 229 -3.44 -31.55 0.16
N GLN A 230 -3.63 -32.65 -0.60
CA GLN A 230 -3.59 -34.00 -0.05
C GLN A 230 -2.22 -34.35 0.55
N GLN A 231 -1.13 -34.01 -0.15
CA GLN A 231 0.24 -34.23 0.31
C GLN A 231 0.51 -33.51 1.62
N CYS A 232 0.04 -32.27 1.78
CA CYS A 232 0.23 -31.55 3.03
C CYS A 232 -0.45 -32.25 4.21
N LEU A 233 -1.68 -32.75 4.03
CA LEU A 233 -2.41 -33.48 5.06
C LEU A 233 -1.76 -34.82 5.40
N GLN A 234 -1.27 -35.53 4.38
CA GLN A 234 -0.51 -36.77 4.58
C GLN A 234 0.80 -36.51 5.34
N LEU A 235 1.57 -35.50 4.96
CA LEU A 235 2.80 -35.14 5.65
C LEU A 235 2.53 -34.73 7.09
N ALA A 236 1.49 -33.93 7.33
CA ALA A 236 1.07 -33.58 8.68
C ALA A 236 0.76 -34.83 9.52
N HIS A 237 0.02 -35.80 8.97
CA HIS A 237 -0.24 -37.07 9.64
C HIS A 237 1.05 -37.86 9.96
N GLU A 238 1.95 -37.99 8.98
CA GLU A 238 3.23 -38.70 9.13
C GLU A 238 4.15 -38.05 10.17
N ILE A 239 4.07 -36.73 10.32
CA ILE A 239 4.78 -35.94 11.34
C ILE A 239 4.13 -36.10 12.74
N GLY A 240 2.91 -36.64 12.82
CA GLY A 240 2.20 -36.89 14.07
C GLY A 240 1.12 -35.87 14.41
N PHE A 241 0.70 -35.02 13.46
CA PHE A 241 -0.49 -34.22 13.64
C PHE A 241 -1.75 -35.11 13.61
N THR A 242 -2.70 -34.85 14.51
CA THR A 242 -3.91 -35.67 14.70
C THR A 242 -5.16 -35.07 14.03
N GLY A 243 -5.02 -33.91 13.40
CA GLY A 243 -6.10 -33.16 12.79
C GLY A 243 -5.59 -31.89 12.12
N CYS A 244 -6.38 -31.31 11.24
CA CYS A 244 -6.12 -30.01 10.62
C CYS A 244 -7.31 -29.07 10.85
N SER A 245 -7.04 -27.83 11.24
CA SER A 245 -8.07 -26.83 11.57
C SER A 245 -7.85 -25.54 10.79
N PHE A 246 -8.76 -25.24 9.87
CA PHE A 246 -8.74 -24.01 9.09
C PHE A 246 -9.38 -22.87 9.89
N LEU A 247 -8.67 -21.75 10.03
CA LEU A 247 -9.18 -20.51 10.57
C LEU A 247 -9.28 -19.51 9.41
N VAL A 248 -10.45 -19.45 8.79
CA VAL A 248 -10.69 -18.64 7.59
C VAL A 248 -11.14 -17.24 8.00
N ASP A 249 -10.36 -16.21 7.66
CA ASP A 249 -10.66 -14.80 7.97
C ASP A 249 -11.02 -14.04 6.70
N ALA A 250 -12.08 -13.23 6.73
CA ALA A 250 -12.45 -12.36 5.64
C ALA A 250 -12.70 -10.94 6.18
N ASN A 251 -11.74 -10.05 5.96
CA ASN A 251 -11.67 -8.76 6.66
C ASN A 251 -12.62 -7.69 6.09
N ASN A 252 -12.92 -7.73 4.78
CA ASN A 252 -13.70 -6.70 4.09
C ASN A 252 -14.84 -7.30 3.25
N VAL A 253 -16.06 -6.77 3.41
CA VAL A 253 -17.26 -7.21 2.67
C VAL A 253 -17.10 -7.03 1.16
N GLN A 254 -16.47 -5.92 0.74
CA GLN A 254 -16.36 -5.57 -0.68
C GLN A 254 -15.40 -6.49 -1.44
N GLU A 255 -14.56 -7.22 -0.73
CA GLU A 255 -13.50 -8.05 -1.30
C GLU A 255 -13.88 -9.53 -1.38
N ILE A 256 -15.02 -9.94 -0.81
CA ILE A 256 -15.43 -11.34 -0.82
C ILE A 256 -16.12 -11.67 -2.13
N ASN A 257 -15.42 -12.40 -3.00
CA ASN A 257 -16.08 -13.16 -4.05
C ASN A 257 -16.85 -14.33 -3.40
N LYS A 258 -18.17 -14.20 -3.36
CA LYS A 258 -19.06 -15.16 -2.70
C LYS A 258 -19.02 -16.55 -3.34
N SER A 259 -18.89 -16.64 -4.67
CA SER A 259 -18.79 -17.93 -5.37
C SER A 259 -17.57 -18.70 -4.89
N HIS A 260 -16.40 -18.05 -4.92
CA HIS A 260 -15.14 -18.69 -4.52
C HIS A 260 -15.14 -19.05 -3.02
N PHE A 261 -15.83 -18.26 -2.18
CA PHE A 261 -15.97 -18.61 -0.77
C PHE A 261 -16.81 -19.87 -0.57
N PHE A 262 -17.90 -20.03 -1.31
CA PHE A 262 -18.72 -21.23 -1.26
C PHE A 262 -18.02 -22.44 -1.87
N GLU A 263 -17.25 -22.25 -2.93
CA GLU A 263 -16.37 -23.29 -3.50
C GLU A 263 -15.35 -23.76 -2.46
N LEU A 264 -14.67 -22.84 -1.74
CA LEU A 264 -13.78 -23.19 -0.64
C LEU A 264 -14.50 -23.96 0.48
N LEU A 265 -15.70 -23.52 0.87
CA LEU A 265 -16.48 -24.18 1.91
C LEU A 265 -16.85 -25.61 1.51
N GLN A 266 -17.37 -25.79 0.29
CA GLN A 266 -17.70 -27.09 -0.26
C GLN A 266 -16.46 -27.98 -0.34
N TYR A 267 -15.36 -27.43 -0.86
CA TYR A 267 -14.09 -28.12 -0.98
C TYR A 267 -13.59 -28.67 0.36
N LEU A 268 -13.57 -27.84 1.41
CA LEU A 268 -13.16 -28.27 2.74
C LEU A 268 -14.12 -29.32 3.32
N LYS A 269 -15.41 -29.22 3.02
CA LYS A 269 -16.43 -30.16 3.50
C LYS A 269 -16.31 -31.53 2.83
N ASP A 270 -16.09 -31.57 1.52
CA ASP A 270 -15.88 -32.80 0.76
C ASP A 270 -14.68 -33.59 1.31
N HIS A 271 -13.67 -32.88 1.80
CA HIS A 271 -12.49 -33.45 2.43
C HIS A 271 -12.64 -33.80 3.91
N GLU A 272 -13.73 -33.39 4.59
CA GLU A 272 -13.94 -33.70 6.01
C GLU A 272 -14.14 -35.20 6.26
N THR A 273 -14.97 -35.82 5.41
CA THR A 273 -15.41 -37.22 5.56
C THR A 273 -14.87 -38.14 4.47
N GLY A 274 -14.11 -37.59 3.52
CA GLY A 274 -13.53 -38.34 2.41
C GLY A 274 -12.62 -39.47 2.90
N ILE A 275 -12.74 -40.64 2.26
CA ILE A 275 -11.89 -41.84 2.50
C ILE A 275 -10.39 -41.52 2.34
N ASN A 276 -10.07 -40.43 1.64
CA ASN A 276 -8.71 -40.04 1.28
C ASN A 276 -8.05 -39.04 2.25
N CYS A 277 -8.77 -38.52 3.24
CA CYS A 277 -8.17 -37.55 4.16
C CYS A 277 -7.37 -38.26 5.26
N SER A 278 -6.05 -38.03 5.31
CA SER A 278 -5.16 -38.69 6.28
C SER A 278 -5.41 -38.26 7.73
N ILE A 279 -6.00 -37.08 7.94
CA ILE A 279 -6.32 -36.52 9.27
C ILE A 279 -7.69 -35.81 9.26
N PRO A 280 -8.46 -35.82 10.35
CA PRO A 280 -9.73 -35.10 10.44
C PRO A 280 -9.59 -33.60 10.16
N LEU A 281 -10.52 -33.04 9.37
CA LEU A 281 -10.60 -31.62 9.11
C LEU A 281 -11.63 -30.92 9.99
N SER A 282 -11.36 -29.66 10.30
CA SER A 282 -12.26 -28.74 10.98
C SER A 282 -12.08 -27.33 10.40
N ALA A 283 -13.11 -26.49 10.44
CA ALA A 283 -13.01 -25.13 9.92
C ALA A 283 -13.81 -24.14 10.77
N ARG A 284 -13.19 -23.00 11.06
CA ARG A 284 -13.83 -21.87 11.75
C ARG A 284 -13.73 -20.65 10.86
N PHE A 285 -14.87 -20.03 10.60
CA PHE A 285 -14.98 -18.91 9.68
C PHE A 285 -15.21 -17.61 10.44
N PHE A 286 -14.43 -16.58 10.15
CA PHE A 286 -14.51 -15.25 10.74
C PHE A 286 -14.89 -14.27 9.65
N LEU A 287 -16.19 -14.00 9.55
CA LEU A 287 -16.81 -13.45 8.34
C LEU A 287 -17.51 -12.12 8.60
N PRO A 288 -17.61 -11.24 7.59
CA PRO A 288 -18.41 -10.03 7.73
C PRO A 288 -19.89 -10.34 7.93
N LEU A 289 -20.59 -9.47 8.67
CA LEU A 289 -22.02 -9.64 8.94
C LEU A 289 -22.87 -9.66 7.66
N ALA A 290 -22.44 -8.94 6.61
CA ALA A 290 -23.16 -8.81 5.34
C ALA A 290 -23.39 -10.15 4.62
N ILE A 291 -22.48 -11.13 4.76
CA ILE A 291 -22.59 -12.42 4.06
C ILE A 291 -23.32 -13.49 4.89
N LYS A 292 -23.77 -13.15 6.11
CA LYS A 292 -24.42 -14.09 7.02
C LYS A 292 -25.61 -14.79 6.39
N ASN A 293 -26.57 -14.02 5.86
CA ASN A 293 -27.83 -14.59 5.38
C ASN A 293 -27.59 -15.55 4.21
N GLU A 294 -26.68 -15.19 3.31
CA GLU A 294 -26.33 -15.99 2.14
C GLU A 294 -25.65 -17.30 2.55
N LEU A 295 -24.65 -17.24 3.45
CA LEU A 295 -23.99 -18.44 3.95
C LEU A 295 -24.94 -19.34 4.72
N VAL A 296 -25.81 -18.79 5.57
CA VAL A 296 -26.79 -19.61 6.31
C VAL A 296 -27.78 -20.26 5.35
N SER A 297 -28.31 -19.52 4.36
CA SER A 297 -29.22 -20.08 3.36
C SER A 297 -28.55 -21.17 2.51
N HIS A 298 -27.30 -20.98 2.10
CA HIS A 298 -26.56 -21.97 1.32
C HIS A 298 -26.22 -23.22 2.14
N ALA A 299 -25.79 -23.04 3.40
CA ALA A 299 -25.54 -24.15 4.32
C ALA A 299 -26.79 -25.00 4.59
N GLU A 300 -27.98 -24.38 4.64
CA GLU A 300 -29.27 -25.07 4.82
C GLU A 300 -29.74 -25.82 3.56
N GLN A 301 -29.28 -25.42 2.36
CA GLN A 301 -29.73 -25.97 1.08
C GLN A 301 -28.83 -27.10 0.56
N ASP A 302 -27.51 -26.95 0.65
CA ASP A 302 -26.60 -27.74 -0.20
C ASP A 302 -25.56 -28.59 0.56
N ILE A 303 -25.02 -28.11 1.70
CA ILE A 303 -23.70 -28.58 2.18
C ILE A 303 -23.74 -29.28 3.54
N LEU A 304 -24.66 -28.88 4.43
CA LEU A 304 -24.60 -29.24 5.85
C LEU A 304 -25.96 -29.78 6.33
N ALA A 305 -26.15 -31.11 6.22
CA ALA A 305 -27.31 -31.80 6.80
C ALA A 305 -27.51 -31.45 8.30
N ASP A 306 -26.40 -31.19 9.00
CA ASP A 306 -26.37 -30.58 10.32
C ASP A 306 -26.06 -29.08 10.20
N LYS A 307 -27.05 -28.22 10.43
CA LYS A 307 -26.95 -26.75 10.35
C LYS A 307 -25.60 -26.23 10.87
N LEU A 308 -24.89 -25.43 10.06
CA LEU A 308 -23.63 -24.77 10.47
C LEU A 308 -23.85 -23.95 11.75
N PRO A 309 -23.24 -24.31 12.90
CA PRO A 309 -23.31 -23.50 14.08
C PRO A 309 -22.70 -22.13 13.82
N TYR A 310 -23.35 -21.07 14.29
CA TYR A 310 -22.82 -19.73 14.12
C TYR A 310 -23.16 -18.79 15.28
N ALA A 311 -22.39 -17.71 15.38
CA ALA A 311 -22.65 -16.60 16.29
C ALA A 311 -22.45 -15.26 15.58
N ILE A 312 -23.07 -14.21 16.13
CA ILE A 312 -22.78 -12.81 15.76
C ILE A 312 -22.07 -12.17 16.94
N ILE A 313 -20.88 -11.60 16.71
CA ILE A 313 -20.17 -10.85 17.74
C ILE A 313 -20.98 -9.61 18.10
N LYS A 314 -21.36 -9.52 19.37
CA LYS A 314 -21.99 -8.35 19.96
C LYS A 314 -21.28 -8.04 21.27
N TRP A 315 -20.73 -6.85 21.39
CA TRP A 315 -20.04 -6.44 22.61
C TRP A 315 -21.03 -5.89 23.63
N GLN A 316 -20.97 -6.45 24.84
CA GLN A 316 -21.59 -5.85 26.01
C GLN A 316 -20.71 -4.75 26.59
N ASP A 317 -21.33 -3.77 27.24
CA ASP A 317 -20.62 -2.64 27.86
C ASP A 317 -19.62 -3.13 28.92
N ASP A 318 -19.99 -4.11 29.74
CA ASP A 318 -19.10 -4.73 30.73
C ASP A 318 -17.88 -5.40 30.09
N ALA A 319 -18.05 -6.04 28.92
CA ALA A 319 -16.94 -6.62 28.16
C ALA A 319 -16.00 -5.53 27.63
N LEU A 320 -16.53 -4.39 27.15
CA LEU A 320 -15.70 -3.25 26.73
C LEU A 320 -14.95 -2.61 27.90
N GLN A 321 -15.56 -2.51 29.09
CA GLN A 321 -14.85 -2.08 30.30
C GLN A 321 -13.71 -3.05 30.65
N HIS A 322 -13.94 -4.35 30.52
CA HIS A 322 -12.89 -5.35 30.71
C HIS A 322 -11.75 -5.23 29.68
N VAL A 323 -12.01 -4.75 28.46
CA VAL A 323 -10.93 -4.49 27.47
C VAL A 323 -9.97 -3.42 28.00
N ILE A 324 -10.50 -2.32 28.54
CA ILE A 324 -9.69 -1.27 29.18
C ILE A 324 -8.88 -1.85 30.33
N ALA A 325 -9.55 -2.58 31.23
CA ALA A 325 -8.92 -3.14 32.42
C ALA A 325 -7.84 -4.18 32.12
N ASN A 326 -8.07 -5.06 31.14
CA ASN A 326 -7.09 -6.05 30.72
C ASN A 326 -5.86 -5.40 30.07
N ARG A 327 -6.05 -4.31 29.34
CA ARG A 327 -4.96 -3.54 28.71
C ARG A 327 -4.07 -2.87 29.75
N PHE A 328 -4.64 -2.14 30.70
CA PHE A 328 -3.86 -1.59 31.82
C PHE A 328 -3.14 -2.67 32.62
N ARG A 329 -3.83 -3.76 32.98
CA ARG A 329 -3.23 -4.88 33.73
C ARG A 329 -2.07 -5.50 32.96
N SER A 330 -2.23 -5.72 31.65
CA SER A 330 -1.20 -6.32 30.81
C SER A 330 0.03 -5.42 30.64
N ALA A 331 -0.18 -4.10 30.65
CA ALA A 331 0.90 -3.10 30.66
C ALA A 331 1.61 -2.97 32.02
N GLY A 332 1.20 -3.72 33.04
CA GLY A 332 1.76 -3.65 34.40
C GLY A 332 1.27 -2.46 35.20
N SER A 333 0.20 -1.79 34.77
CA SER A 333 -0.36 -0.63 35.46
C SER A 333 -0.83 -0.97 36.87
N ARG A 334 -0.60 -0.06 37.82
CA ARG A 334 -1.29 -0.06 39.11
C ARG A 334 -2.76 0.36 39.02
N PHE A 335 -3.11 1.07 37.94
CA PHE A 335 -4.47 1.52 37.65
C PHE A 335 -5.21 0.46 36.84
N LYS A 336 -6.55 0.42 36.96
CA LYS A 336 -7.38 -0.55 36.24
C LYS A 336 -8.26 0.10 35.17
N GLU A 337 -8.45 1.40 35.20
CA GLU A 337 -9.43 2.12 34.40
C GLU A 337 -9.00 3.58 34.21
N PHE A 338 -9.50 4.25 33.18
CA PHE A 338 -9.21 5.67 32.94
C PHE A 338 -9.81 6.55 34.06
N ASN A 339 -10.92 6.11 34.65
CA ASN A 339 -11.51 6.65 35.87
C ASN A 339 -10.48 6.87 37.00
N ASN A 340 -9.48 6.00 37.16
CA ASN A 340 -8.48 6.14 38.24
C ASN A 340 -7.47 7.27 37.98
N ILE A 341 -7.42 7.78 36.75
CA ILE A 341 -6.47 8.80 36.30
C ILE A 341 -7.19 10.04 35.77
N ALA A 342 -8.49 10.17 36.04
CA ALA A 342 -9.30 11.31 35.64
C ALA A 342 -9.58 12.27 36.81
N GLU A 343 -9.89 13.51 36.48
CA GLU A 343 -10.25 14.55 37.44
C GLU A 343 -11.46 14.14 38.27
N THR A 344 -11.52 14.49 39.56
CA THR A 344 -12.57 14.01 40.49
C THR A 344 -14.00 14.26 40.01
N ALA A 345 -14.25 15.33 39.25
CA ALA A 345 -15.56 15.63 38.67
C ALA A 345 -15.97 14.66 37.54
N PHE A 346 -15.00 13.96 36.95
CA PHE A 346 -15.13 13.09 35.78
C PHE A 346 -14.71 11.64 36.03
N SER A 347 -14.02 11.37 37.14
CA SER A 347 -13.39 10.10 37.52
C SER A 347 -14.33 8.91 37.75
N SER A 348 -15.65 9.10 37.72
CA SER A 348 -16.65 8.01 37.77
C SER A 348 -17.43 7.83 36.48
N LYS A 349 -17.15 8.66 35.46
CA LYS A 349 -17.94 8.73 34.23
C LYS A 349 -17.11 8.51 32.97
N LEU A 350 -15.79 8.65 33.04
CA LEU A 350 -14.95 8.62 31.85
C LEU A 350 -15.02 7.26 31.14
N ASP A 351 -14.79 6.15 31.83
CA ASP A 351 -14.84 4.81 31.21
C ASP A 351 -16.24 4.54 30.63
N GLN A 352 -17.31 4.89 31.35
CA GLN A 352 -18.67 4.72 30.85
C GLN A 352 -18.93 5.61 29.62
N ALA A 353 -18.42 6.84 29.61
CA ALA A 353 -18.54 7.74 28.46
C ALA A 353 -17.78 7.17 27.25
N MET A 354 -16.57 6.62 27.46
CA MET A 354 -15.80 5.95 26.41
C MET A 354 -16.53 4.73 25.86
N VAL A 355 -17.09 3.88 26.72
CA VAL A 355 -17.84 2.67 26.33
C VAL A 355 -19.11 3.03 25.56
N ASN A 356 -19.88 4.01 26.05
CA ASN A 356 -21.06 4.51 25.35
C ASN A 356 -20.70 5.06 23.97
N GLU A 357 -19.65 5.87 23.89
CA GLU A 357 -19.17 6.44 22.63
C GLU A 357 -18.55 5.39 21.69
N ALA A 358 -18.08 4.25 22.21
CA ALA A 358 -17.55 3.16 21.41
C ALA A 358 -18.63 2.41 20.62
N ARG A 359 -19.92 2.57 20.96
CA ARG A 359 -21.07 1.96 20.27
C ARG A 359 -20.86 0.46 20.01
N GLN A 360 -20.52 -0.30 21.07
CA GLN A 360 -20.30 -1.74 21.00
C GLN A 360 -19.16 -2.18 20.04
N SER A 361 -18.19 -1.30 19.76
CA SER A 361 -17.01 -1.62 18.95
C SER A 361 -15.71 -1.51 19.76
N PRO A 362 -14.95 -2.60 19.97
CA PRO A 362 -13.67 -2.54 20.67
C PRO A 362 -12.65 -1.72 19.89
N ARG A 363 -12.62 -1.80 18.55
CA ARG A 363 -11.73 -0.96 17.73
C ARG A 363 -12.01 0.53 17.95
N ARG A 364 -13.30 0.91 18.00
CA ARG A 364 -13.68 2.30 18.27
C ARG A 364 -13.31 2.72 19.68
N LEU A 365 -13.48 1.85 20.68
CA LEU A 365 -13.04 2.10 22.05
C LEU A 365 -11.54 2.41 22.13
N LEU A 366 -10.71 1.62 21.45
CA LEU A 366 -9.26 1.84 21.42
C LEU A 366 -8.88 3.13 20.71
N ARG A 367 -9.59 3.51 19.64
CA ARG A 367 -9.43 4.82 19.00
C ARG A 367 -9.77 5.96 19.98
N ILE A 368 -10.82 5.81 20.78
CA ILE A 368 -11.21 6.80 21.80
C ILE A 368 -10.11 6.94 22.84
N ALA A 369 -9.62 5.82 23.37
CA ALA A 369 -8.50 5.81 24.31
C ALA A 369 -7.26 6.48 23.73
N GLN A 370 -6.90 6.14 22.50
CA GLN A 370 -5.74 6.70 21.79
C GLN A 370 -5.87 8.22 21.62
N ALA A 371 -7.03 8.69 21.14
CA ALA A 371 -7.26 10.12 20.92
C ALA A 371 -7.33 10.92 22.22
N LEU A 372 -7.91 10.33 23.27
CA LEU A 372 -7.98 10.96 24.60
C LEU A 372 -6.58 11.15 25.20
N LEU A 373 -5.74 10.11 25.12
CA LEU A 373 -4.34 10.19 25.56
C LEU A 373 -3.56 11.25 24.76
N ASN A 374 -3.74 11.31 23.44
CA ASN A 374 -3.08 12.32 22.61
C ASN A 374 -3.55 13.74 22.94
N ALA A 375 -4.86 13.95 23.14
CA ALA A 375 -5.41 15.24 23.54
C ALA A 375 -4.86 15.71 24.90
N HIS A 376 -4.75 14.78 25.84
CA HIS A 376 -4.19 15.04 27.15
C HIS A 376 -2.70 15.42 27.10
N VAL A 377 -1.89 14.59 26.43
CA VAL A 377 -0.44 14.83 26.27
C VAL A 377 -0.17 16.16 25.55
N SER A 378 -1.02 16.48 24.56
CA SER A 378 -0.99 17.76 23.83
C SER A 378 -1.27 18.98 24.71
N ARG A 379 -2.09 18.82 25.75
CA ARG A 379 -2.39 19.89 26.71
C ARG A 379 -1.26 20.04 27.72
N ASP A 380 -0.92 18.97 28.42
CA ASP A 380 0.15 18.94 29.42
C ASP A 380 0.63 17.50 29.68
N ALA A 381 1.74 17.12 29.05
CA ALA A 381 2.35 15.80 29.22
C ALA A 381 2.87 15.49 30.64
N ASN A 382 2.94 16.49 31.54
CA ASN A 382 3.38 16.28 32.92
C ASN A 382 2.22 16.19 33.93
N ASP A 383 0.99 16.52 33.52
CA ASP A 383 -0.19 16.45 34.38
C ASP A 383 -0.65 14.98 34.48
N PRO A 384 -0.66 14.34 35.66
CA PRO A 384 -1.07 12.95 35.78
C PRO A 384 -2.58 12.73 35.65
N ILE A 385 -3.37 13.81 35.52
CA ILE A 385 -4.83 13.76 35.58
C ILE A 385 -5.44 14.14 34.23
N ILE A 386 -6.21 13.22 33.65
CA ILE A 386 -7.05 13.48 32.48
C ILE A 386 -8.25 14.34 32.92
N SER A 387 -8.35 15.53 32.34
CA SER A 387 -9.38 16.51 32.66
C SER A 387 -10.60 16.38 31.73
N ILE A 388 -11.71 17.02 32.10
CA ILE A 388 -12.86 17.14 31.21
C ILE A 388 -12.51 17.91 29.92
N SER A 389 -11.54 18.84 29.98
CA SER A 389 -11.08 19.58 28.81
C SER A 389 -10.36 18.69 27.79
N ASP A 390 -9.66 17.65 28.26
CA ASP A 390 -9.01 16.65 27.39
C ASP A 390 -10.07 15.82 26.62
N TRP A 391 -11.15 15.46 27.31
CA TRP A 391 -12.31 14.79 26.70
C TRP A 391 -13.01 15.68 25.66
N ASP A 392 -13.24 16.95 25.99
CA ASP A 392 -13.86 17.90 25.07
C ASP A 392 -12.99 18.19 23.86
N LEU A 393 -11.67 18.35 24.05
CA LEU A 393 -10.70 18.51 22.98
C LEU A 393 -10.69 17.26 22.08
N MET A 394 -10.62 16.07 22.67
CA MET A 394 -10.71 14.81 21.92
C MET A 394 -11.99 14.75 21.08
N ARG A 395 -13.16 15.09 21.64
CA ARG A 395 -14.44 15.10 20.90
C ARG A 395 -14.47 16.13 19.78
N GLN A 396 -13.84 17.28 19.96
CA GLN A 396 -13.72 18.31 18.92
C GLN A 396 -12.80 17.84 17.79
N LEU A 397 -11.71 17.16 18.11
CA LEU A 397 -10.77 16.60 17.14
C LEU A 397 -11.29 15.30 16.49
N TRP A 398 -12.23 14.61 17.13
CA TRP A 398 -12.72 13.29 16.74
C TRP A 398 -13.19 13.18 15.29
N PRO A 399 -13.95 14.14 14.71
CA PRO A 399 -14.35 14.08 13.30
C PRO A 399 -13.14 14.16 12.35
N TYR A 400 -12.11 14.92 12.70
CA TYR A 400 -10.92 15.10 11.89
C TYR A 400 -9.95 13.91 11.96
N VAL A 401 -9.98 13.16 13.06
CA VAL A 401 -9.12 11.99 13.30
C VAL A 401 -9.80 10.67 12.89
N ASN A 402 -11.15 10.64 12.80
CA ASN A 402 -11.90 9.39 12.65
C ASN A 402 -12.93 9.32 11.54
N GLU A 403 -12.99 10.29 10.63
CA GLU A 403 -13.50 9.95 9.32
C GLU A 403 -12.66 8.78 8.79
N PRO A 404 -13.28 7.65 8.37
CA PRO A 404 -12.54 6.70 7.55
C PRO A 404 -11.94 7.52 6.41
N LEU A 405 -10.71 7.23 6.01
CA LEU A 405 -10.14 7.83 4.80
C LEU A 405 -11.15 7.78 3.63
N SER A 406 -12.13 6.87 3.64
CA SER A 406 -13.26 6.80 2.72
C SER A 406 -14.25 7.99 2.66
N SER A 407 -14.36 8.88 3.66
CA SER A 407 -15.17 10.12 3.53
C SER A 407 -14.35 11.36 3.21
N TRP A 408 -13.06 11.39 3.59
CA TRP A 408 -12.09 12.30 2.99
C TRP A 408 -11.74 11.91 1.56
N ASP A 409 -11.92 10.65 1.14
CA ASP A 409 -11.84 10.20 -0.25
C ASP A 409 -12.92 10.86 -1.14
N VAL A 410 -13.88 11.59 -0.58
CA VAL A 410 -14.80 12.41 -1.40
C VAL A 410 -14.25 13.82 -1.65
N HIS A 411 -13.32 14.32 -0.83
CA HIS A 411 -12.69 15.65 -1.01
C HIS A 411 -11.23 15.56 -1.42
N VAL A 412 -10.43 14.70 -0.79
CA VAL A 412 -9.12 14.25 -1.25
C VAL A 412 -9.26 13.33 -2.43
N GLY A 413 -10.25 12.45 -2.52
CA GLY A 413 -10.50 11.72 -3.77
C GLY A 413 -11.19 12.56 -4.84
N ALA A 414 -11.86 13.67 -4.52
CA ALA A 414 -12.13 14.71 -5.52
C ALA A 414 -10.88 15.52 -5.90
N SER A 415 -9.88 15.65 -5.02
CA SER A 415 -8.61 16.35 -5.29
C SER A 415 -7.57 15.45 -5.98
N MET A 416 -7.61 14.14 -5.73
CA MET A 416 -6.82 13.05 -6.35
C MET A 416 -7.51 12.60 -7.63
N SER A 417 -8.84 12.53 -7.70
CA SER A 417 -9.53 12.44 -8.99
C SER A 417 -9.26 13.70 -9.77
N LEU A 418 -9.34 14.91 -9.20
CA LEU A 418 -8.95 16.15 -9.90
C LEU A 418 -7.47 16.13 -10.29
N TYR A 419 -6.56 15.56 -9.49
CA TYR A 419 -5.15 15.45 -9.85
C TYR A 419 -4.92 14.42 -10.96
N HIS A 420 -5.51 13.23 -10.86
CA HIS A 420 -5.51 12.22 -11.93
C HIS A 420 -6.25 12.72 -13.17
N GLU A 421 -7.29 13.53 -13.02
CA GLU A 421 -8.05 14.19 -14.09
C GLU A 421 -7.22 15.31 -14.71
N ILE A 422 -6.49 16.11 -13.94
CA ILE A 422 -5.48 17.08 -14.43
C ILE A 422 -4.35 16.33 -15.17
N ARG A 423 -4.00 15.12 -14.72
CA ARG A 423 -2.95 14.25 -15.29
C ARG A 423 -3.46 13.34 -16.43
N HIS A 424 -4.76 13.23 -16.69
CA HIS A 424 -5.31 12.36 -17.73
C HIS A 424 -6.18 13.10 -18.75
N ASN A 425 -6.81 14.22 -18.38
CA ASN A 425 -7.49 15.15 -19.28
C ASN A 425 -6.51 16.24 -19.73
N PHE A 426 -5.43 15.82 -20.40
CA PHE A 426 -4.54 16.75 -21.09
C PHE A 426 -5.28 17.34 -22.30
N ALA A 427 -5.94 18.46 -22.09
CA ALA A 427 -6.42 19.24 -23.23
C ALA A 427 -5.20 19.87 -23.92
N ASP A 428 -4.95 19.50 -25.18
CA ASP A 428 -3.85 20.02 -26.02
C ASP A 428 -3.77 21.55 -26.01
N ASN A 429 -4.91 22.21 -25.79
CA ASN A 429 -5.02 23.66 -25.73
C ASN A 429 -4.29 24.30 -24.52
N LEU A 430 -3.94 23.52 -23.48
CA LEU A 430 -3.21 23.98 -22.30
C LEU A 430 -1.68 23.99 -22.47
N HIS A 431 -1.14 23.37 -23.54
CA HIS A 431 0.29 23.46 -23.86
C HIS A 431 0.69 24.91 -24.14
N VAL A 432 1.70 25.44 -23.46
CA VAL A 432 2.18 26.81 -23.70
C VAL A 432 3.28 26.77 -24.76
N GLN A 433 3.29 27.74 -25.68
CA GLN A 433 4.27 27.78 -26.76
C GLN A 433 5.68 27.85 -26.20
N ARG A 434 6.41 26.72 -26.28
CA ARG A 434 7.79 26.60 -25.82
C ARG A 434 8.69 26.64 -27.04
N THR A 435 8.79 27.80 -27.68
CA THR A 435 9.42 27.95 -29.01
C THR A 435 10.76 27.22 -29.12
N ILE A 436 11.62 27.33 -28.10
CA ILE A 436 12.94 26.66 -28.08
C ILE A 436 12.79 25.13 -28.05
N ASP A 437 11.94 24.60 -27.18
CA ASP A 437 11.71 23.15 -27.05
C ASP A 437 11.07 22.60 -28.33
N GLU A 438 10.09 23.33 -28.88
CA GLU A 438 9.39 23.03 -30.12
C GLU A 438 10.34 23.01 -31.32
N ASP A 439 11.24 23.99 -31.43
CA ASP A 439 12.27 24.05 -32.48
C ASP A 439 13.23 22.86 -32.39
N VAL A 440 13.59 22.44 -31.17
CA VAL A 440 14.47 21.26 -30.95
C VAL A 440 13.78 19.98 -31.42
N ALA A 441 12.51 19.80 -31.07
CA ALA A 441 11.71 18.66 -31.50
C ALA A 441 11.47 18.67 -33.01
N GLN A 442 11.11 19.80 -33.62
CA GLN A 442 10.96 19.92 -35.08
C GLN A 442 12.27 19.62 -35.82
N THR A 443 13.39 20.16 -35.33
CA THR A 443 14.71 19.87 -35.90
C THR A 443 15.05 18.39 -35.78
N TRP A 444 14.68 17.73 -34.67
CA TRP A 444 14.87 16.30 -34.51
C TRP A 444 13.93 15.50 -35.43
N LEU A 445 12.65 15.86 -35.53
CA LEU A 445 11.71 15.23 -36.46
C LEU A 445 12.17 15.34 -37.90
N ALA A 446 12.73 16.49 -38.31
CA ALA A 446 13.29 16.68 -39.65
C ALA A 446 14.59 15.88 -39.90
N ASN A 447 15.29 15.44 -38.86
CA ASN A 447 16.56 14.72 -38.95
C ASN A 447 16.41 13.22 -38.66
N THR A 448 16.76 12.37 -39.63
CA THR A 448 16.68 10.91 -39.49
C THR A 448 17.92 10.27 -38.85
N SER A 449 18.94 11.04 -38.47
CA SER A 449 20.18 10.51 -37.90
C SER A 449 20.05 9.96 -36.47
N SER A 450 18.96 10.31 -35.77
CA SER A 450 18.72 9.96 -34.38
C SER A 450 17.35 9.31 -34.22
N GLN A 451 17.35 8.10 -33.67
CA GLN A 451 16.16 7.29 -33.46
C GLN A 451 15.40 7.70 -32.19
N LEU A 452 16.08 8.23 -31.17
CA LEU A 452 15.49 8.54 -29.87
C LEU A 452 15.65 10.03 -29.51
N LEU A 453 14.56 10.66 -29.08
CA LEU A 453 14.53 11.93 -28.36
C LEU A 453 14.14 11.68 -26.91
N SER A 454 15.05 11.89 -25.97
CA SER A 454 14.74 11.81 -24.53
C SER A 454 14.40 13.20 -24.01
N VAL A 455 13.14 13.39 -23.61
CA VAL A 455 12.66 14.63 -22.99
C VAL A 455 12.83 14.48 -21.48
N ALA A 456 13.90 15.06 -20.94
CA ALA A 456 14.25 14.91 -19.53
C ALA A 456 13.80 16.13 -18.73
N GLY A 457 13.27 15.92 -17.53
CA GLY A 457 12.99 17.02 -16.61
C GLY A 457 12.28 16.57 -15.35
N PRO A 458 12.16 17.43 -14.34
CA PRO A 458 11.52 17.08 -13.08
C PRO A 458 10.02 16.75 -13.28
N PRO A 459 9.38 16.08 -12.31
CA PRO A 459 7.93 15.87 -12.32
C PRO A 459 7.17 17.19 -12.46
N GLY A 460 6.08 17.19 -13.23
CA GLY A 460 5.23 18.38 -13.39
C GLY A 460 5.75 19.48 -14.32
N VAL A 461 6.96 19.34 -14.88
CA VAL A 461 7.54 20.31 -15.83
C VAL A 461 6.87 20.32 -17.22
N GLY A 462 5.88 19.46 -17.43
CA GLY A 462 5.05 19.45 -18.65
C GLY A 462 5.57 18.56 -19.77
N LYS A 463 6.28 17.47 -19.43
CA LYS A 463 6.72 16.47 -20.40
C LYS A 463 5.55 15.86 -21.19
N SER A 464 4.49 15.44 -20.50
CA SER A 464 3.27 14.89 -21.14
C SER A 464 2.60 15.88 -22.10
N TRP A 465 2.50 17.16 -21.73
CA TRP A 465 1.99 18.22 -22.62
C TRP A 465 2.88 18.40 -23.86
N PHE A 466 4.20 18.33 -23.68
CA PHE A 466 5.14 18.43 -24.79
C PHE A 466 5.04 17.22 -25.73
N LEU A 467 4.84 16.01 -25.20
CA LEU A 467 4.57 14.80 -25.99
C LEU A 467 3.26 14.91 -26.77
N SER A 468 2.18 15.43 -26.18
CA SER A 468 0.91 15.62 -26.89
C SER A 468 1.01 16.69 -27.98
N TRP A 469 1.78 17.76 -27.74
CA TRP A 469 2.11 18.71 -28.80
C TRP A 469 2.88 18.05 -29.96
N ILE A 470 3.88 17.20 -29.68
CA ILE A 470 4.61 16.44 -30.71
C ILE A 470 3.64 15.56 -31.50
N ASP A 471 2.73 14.86 -30.81
CA ASP A 471 1.72 13.99 -31.44
C ASP A 471 0.83 14.78 -32.42
N THR A 472 0.22 15.85 -31.94
CA THR A 472 -0.66 16.72 -32.75
C THR A 472 0.09 17.34 -33.92
N HIS A 473 1.31 17.83 -33.71
CA HIS A 473 2.16 18.35 -34.78
C HIS A 473 2.47 17.29 -35.85
N CYS A 474 2.72 16.04 -35.42
CA CYS A 474 3.00 14.92 -36.32
C CYS A 474 1.77 14.51 -37.14
N LEU A 475 0.60 14.49 -36.50
CA LEU A 475 -0.68 14.17 -37.14
C LEU A 475 -1.09 15.25 -38.15
N ASP A 476 -0.98 16.52 -37.79
CA ASP A 476 -1.35 17.67 -38.64
C ASP A 476 -0.48 17.75 -39.91
N ASN A 477 0.81 17.44 -39.78
CA ASN A 477 1.72 17.39 -40.93
C ASN A 477 1.61 16.11 -41.75
N GLY A 478 0.91 15.09 -41.23
CA GLY A 478 0.69 13.80 -41.89
C GLY A 478 1.95 12.98 -42.17
N ALA A 479 3.10 13.34 -41.60
CA ALA A 479 4.39 12.72 -41.86
C ALA A 479 4.68 11.48 -40.98
N TYR A 480 3.86 11.25 -39.95
CA TYR A 480 4.09 10.20 -38.97
C TYR A 480 2.83 9.41 -38.64
N HIS A 481 3.05 8.16 -38.25
CA HIS A 481 2.09 7.32 -37.57
C HIS A 481 2.49 7.22 -36.10
N THR A 482 1.67 7.80 -35.21
CA THR A 482 2.03 7.96 -33.79
C THR A 482 1.39 6.90 -32.90
N VAL A 483 2.13 6.38 -31.92
CA VAL A 483 1.63 5.46 -30.89
C VAL A 483 1.97 5.99 -29.51
N TRP A 484 1.01 5.98 -28.60
CA TRP A 484 1.22 6.36 -27.19
C TRP A 484 1.38 5.14 -26.31
N PHE A 485 2.50 5.09 -25.59
CA PHE A 485 2.82 4.09 -24.60
C PHE A 485 2.80 4.75 -23.22
N GLN A 486 1.72 4.53 -22.47
CA GLN A 486 1.68 4.88 -21.07
C GLN A 486 2.29 3.74 -20.26
N VAL A 487 3.47 3.95 -19.69
CA VAL A 487 4.20 2.86 -19.02
C VAL A 487 3.42 2.32 -17.81
N GLY A 488 2.67 3.19 -17.11
CA GLY A 488 1.80 2.81 -15.99
C GLY A 488 0.69 1.82 -16.36
N ASP A 489 0.31 1.72 -17.63
CA ASP A 489 -0.69 0.76 -18.09
C ASP A 489 -0.18 -0.68 -18.09
N LEU A 490 1.14 -0.88 -18.05
CA LEU A 490 1.79 -2.19 -18.19
C LEU A 490 2.31 -2.76 -16.87
N ILE A 491 2.08 -2.07 -15.75
CA ILE A 491 2.74 -2.37 -14.48
C ILE A 491 1.69 -2.65 -13.40
N ALA A 492 1.98 -3.63 -12.54
CA ALA A 492 1.25 -3.91 -11.32
C ALA A 492 2.11 -3.60 -10.10
N LEU A 493 1.44 -3.31 -8.99
CA LEU A 493 2.07 -3.19 -7.67
C LEU A 493 1.78 -4.45 -6.89
N ASP A 494 2.83 -5.11 -6.38
CA ASP A 494 2.65 -6.22 -5.45
C ASP A 494 2.18 -5.70 -4.06
N LYS A 495 1.88 -6.64 -3.15
CA LYS A 495 1.45 -6.31 -1.78
C LYS A 495 2.52 -5.55 -0.96
N ASN A 496 3.77 -5.57 -1.41
CA ASN A 496 4.89 -4.88 -0.80
C ASN A 496 5.19 -3.53 -1.48
N VAL A 497 4.32 -3.06 -2.40
CA VAL A 497 4.51 -1.84 -3.19
C VAL A 497 5.74 -1.93 -4.11
N THR A 498 6.14 -3.14 -4.48
CA THR A 498 7.14 -3.39 -5.52
C THR A 498 6.44 -3.39 -6.87
N ALA A 499 6.84 -2.49 -7.75
CA ALA A 499 6.31 -2.43 -9.11
C ALA A 499 6.97 -3.50 -9.99
N TYR A 500 6.19 -4.19 -10.83
CA TYR A 500 6.65 -5.19 -11.80
C TYR A 500 5.83 -5.14 -13.09
N LEU A 501 6.39 -5.63 -14.20
CA LEU A 501 5.67 -5.77 -15.47
C LEU A 501 4.55 -6.79 -15.34
N ASP A 502 3.31 -6.37 -15.59
CA ASP A 502 2.14 -7.22 -15.46
C ASP A 502 1.77 -7.84 -16.81
N GLU A 503 2.12 -9.12 -16.99
CA GLU A 503 1.79 -9.89 -18.19
C GLU A 503 0.30 -9.84 -18.54
N GLN A 504 -0.58 -9.80 -17.53
CA GLN A 504 -2.02 -9.73 -17.74
C GLN A 504 -2.47 -8.39 -18.33
N LYS A 505 -1.67 -7.32 -18.17
CA LYS A 505 -1.93 -6.01 -18.76
C LYS A 505 -1.27 -5.84 -20.13
N ILE A 506 -0.19 -6.56 -20.39
CA ILE A 506 0.54 -6.52 -21.66
C ILE A 506 -0.33 -7.05 -22.80
N ALA A 507 -1.01 -8.19 -22.64
CA ALA A 507 -1.85 -8.75 -23.71
C ALA A 507 -3.01 -7.81 -24.13
N PRO A 508 -3.84 -7.24 -23.21
CA PRO A 508 -4.84 -6.24 -23.57
C PRO A 508 -4.26 -4.99 -24.22
N TRP A 509 -3.04 -4.59 -23.84
CA TRP A 509 -2.36 -3.46 -24.45
C TRP A 509 -1.89 -3.75 -25.88
N LEU A 510 -1.30 -4.92 -26.12
CA LEU A 510 -0.94 -5.39 -27.46
C LEU A 510 -2.16 -5.47 -28.39
N ALA A 511 -3.32 -5.91 -27.87
CA ALA A 511 -4.56 -5.94 -28.64
C ALA A 511 -5.07 -4.54 -29.04
N ARG A 512 -4.91 -3.53 -28.17
CA ARG A 512 -5.21 -2.12 -28.52
C ARG A 512 -4.28 -1.61 -29.60
N LEU A 513 -3.00 -1.99 -29.52
CA LEU A 513 -2.00 -1.63 -30.50
C LEU A 513 -2.28 -2.28 -31.86
N ASP A 514 -2.62 -3.57 -31.89
CA ASP A 514 -3.06 -4.30 -33.09
C ASP A 514 -4.21 -3.56 -33.78
N THR A 515 -5.26 -3.19 -33.02
CA THR A 515 -6.39 -2.42 -33.55
C THR A 515 -5.94 -1.09 -34.17
N LYS A 516 -4.98 -0.40 -33.55
CA LYS A 516 -4.44 0.86 -34.07
C LYS A 516 -3.65 0.64 -35.37
N LEU A 517 -2.87 -0.44 -35.44
CA LEU A 517 -2.09 -0.81 -36.63
C LEU A 517 -2.97 -1.27 -37.79
N GLN A 518 -4.06 -1.99 -37.53
CA GLN A 518 -5.04 -2.35 -38.55
C GLN A 518 -5.66 -1.10 -39.20
N ASN A 519 -5.89 -0.04 -38.42
CA ASN A 519 -6.34 1.25 -38.95
C ASN A 519 -5.29 1.96 -39.81
N TRP A 520 -4.02 1.60 -39.69
CA TRP A 520 -2.95 2.05 -40.60
C TRP A 520 -2.83 1.16 -41.85
N GLY A 521 -3.61 0.08 -41.92
CA GLY A 521 -3.53 -0.93 -42.97
C GLY A 521 -2.45 -1.98 -42.73
N CYS A 522 -1.95 -2.11 -41.50
CA CYS A 522 -1.00 -3.17 -41.14
C CYS A 522 -1.74 -4.52 -41.06
N THR A 523 -1.13 -5.57 -41.59
CA THR A 523 -1.67 -6.94 -41.56
C THR A 523 -1.08 -7.77 -40.42
N TRP A 524 -0.44 -7.14 -39.43
CA TRP A 524 0.04 -7.85 -38.25
C TRP A 524 -1.13 -8.48 -37.51
N GLN A 525 -0.88 -9.64 -36.91
CA GLN A 525 -1.82 -10.31 -36.02
C GLN A 525 -1.05 -10.67 -34.77
N LEU A 526 -1.63 -10.37 -33.61
CA LEU A 526 -1.08 -10.79 -32.32
C LEU A 526 -1.06 -12.32 -32.27
N ASP A 527 0.13 -12.91 -32.16
CA ASP A 527 0.29 -14.33 -31.91
C ASP A 527 0.07 -14.58 -30.42
N THR A 528 -1.08 -15.16 -30.07
CA THR A 528 -1.42 -15.47 -28.67
C THR A 528 -0.66 -16.67 -28.12
N ASP A 529 0.00 -17.44 -28.98
CA ASP A 529 0.70 -18.67 -28.60
C ASP A 529 2.19 -18.43 -28.30
N GLU A 530 2.74 -17.25 -28.63
CA GLU A 530 4.11 -16.87 -28.32
C GLU A 530 4.21 -16.40 -26.86
N GLU A 531 5.02 -17.05 -26.02
CA GLU A 531 5.16 -16.69 -24.60
C GLU A 531 6.19 -15.55 -24.38
N ASP A 532 7.15 -15.36 -25.30
CA ASP A 532 8.17 -14.30 -25.16
C ASP A 532 7.68 -12.96 -25.72
N ILE A 533 7.32 -12.05 -24.80
CA ILE A 533 6.89 -10.68 -25.10
C ILE A 533 7.93 -9.92 -25.95
N ALA A 534 9.23 -10.13 -25.72
CA ALA A 534 10.26 -9.43 -26.49
C ALA A 534 10.29 -9.91 -27.95
N GLU A 535 10.04 -11.20 -28.19
CA GLU A 535 9.93 -11.75 -29.55
C GLU A 535 8.66 -11.25 -30.25
N GLN A 536 7.53 -11.23 -29.55
CA GLN A 536 6.29 -10.64 -30.05
C GLN A 536 6.47 -9.17 -30.45
N LEU A 537 7.11 -8.37 -29.59
CA LEU A 537 7.34 -6.95 -29.85
C LEU A 537 8.36 -6.71 -30.97
N ASN A 538 9.34 -7.58 -31.13
CA ASN A 538 10.25 -7.53 -32.28
C ASN A 538 9.51 -7.85 -33.59
N SER A 539 8.64 -8.87 -33.60
CA SER A 539 7.77 -9.22 -34.75
C SER A 539 6.82 -8.07 -35.10
N LEU A 540 6.20 -7.48 -34.08
CA LEU A 540 5.39 -6.27 -34.20
C LEU A 540 6.19 -5.12 -34.83
N GLY A 541 7.40 -4.86 -34.35
CA GLY A 541 8.27 -3.83 -34.90
C GLY A 541 8.51 -4.03 -36.40
N GLN A 542 8.81 -5.26 -36.82
CA GLN A 542 9.00 -5.58 -38.25
C GLN A 542 7.73 -5.31 -39.06
N ALA A 543 6.56 -5.66 -38.52
CA ALA A 543 5.29 -5.44 -39.19
C ALA A 543 4.92 -3.94 -39.28
N ILE A 544 5.22 -3.16 -38.25
CA ILE A 544 5.09 -1.70 -38.26
C ILE A 544 5.92 -1.11 -39.40
N VAL A 545 7.20 -1.52 -39.54
CA VAL A 545 8.07 -1.04 -40.60
C VAL A 545 7.61 -1.47 -41.99
N ALA A 546 7.11 -2.71 -42.13
CA ALA A 546 6.61 -3.20 -43.41
C ALA A 546 5.33 -2.45 -43.87
N CYS A 547 4.50 -2.02 -42.92
CA CYS A 547 3.27 -1.28 -43.18
C CYS A 547 3.52 0.22 -43.41
N CYS A 548 4.39 0.82 -42.59
CA CYS A 548 4.75 2.23 -42.70
C CYS A 548 5.74 2.41 -43.85
N GLY A 549 5.23 2.70 -45.05
CA GLY A 549 6.06 3.00 -46.22
C GLY A 549 6.94 4.24 -46.05
N GLU A 550 7.72 4.60 -47.08
CA GLU A 550 8.64 5.75 -47.02
C GLU A 550 7.95 7.09 -46.73
N GLU A 551 6.64 7.20 -47.01
CA GLU A 551 5.87 8.43 -46.85
C GLU A 551 5.51 8.76 -45.40
N LYS A 552 5.39 7.77 -44.51
CA LYS A 552 4.98 7.98 -43.11
C LYS A 552 5.84 7.16 -42.17
N GLN A 553 6.54 7.83 -41.27
CA GLN A 553 7.41 7.15 -40.31
C GLN A 553 6.67 6.78 -39.02
N PRO A 554 6.92 5.60 -38.43
CA PRO A 554 6.36 5.25 -37.14
C PRO A 554 7.08 6.00 -36.00
N LEU A 555 6.29 6.62 -35.12
CA LEU A 555 6.76 7.37 -33.95
C LEU A 555 6.08 6.84 -32.68
N ILE A 556 6.87 6.39 -31.71
CA ILE A 556 6.38 5.91 -30.42
C ILE A 556 6.67 6.97 -29.35
N LEU A 557 5.62 7.43 -28.69
CA LEU A 557 5.64 8.40 -27.60
C LEU A 557 5.49 7.62 -26.28
N VAL A 558 6.51 7.65 -25.43
CA VAL A 558 6.55 6.91 -24.17
C VAL A 558 6.47 7.88 -23.00
N ASP A 559 5.39 7.79 -22.22
CA ASP A 559 5.15 8.65 -21.06
C ASP A 559 5.04 7.85 -19.75
N GLY A 560 5.36 8.50 -18.64
CA GLY A 560 5.35 7.91 -17.30
C GLY A 560 6.60 7.10 -16.96
N ALA A 561 7.61 7.01 -17.84
CA ALA A 561 8.88 6.33 -17.54
C ALA A 561 9.63 6.94 -16.35
N ASP A 562 9.32 8.19 -16.00
CA ASP A 562 9.79 8.85 -14.80
C ASP A 562 9.20 8.32 -13.49
N ASP A 563 8.14 7.52 -13.51
CA ASP A 563 7.51 7.04 -12.28
C ASP A 563 8.19 5.79 -11.68
N PHE A 564 9.21 5.22 -12.35
CA PHE A 564 9.78 3.93 -11.96
C PHE A 564 11.14 4.00 -11.28
N PRO A 565 11.42 3.07 -10.36
CA PRO A 565 12.79 2.79 -9.93
C PRO A 565 13.67 2.32 -11.10
N ASP A 566 14.95 2.69 -11.08
CA ASP A 566 15.92 2.34 -12.13
C ASP A 566 15.94 0.86 -12.55
N PRO A 567 15.84 -0.14 -11.62
CA PRO A 567 15.82 -1.55 -12.01
C PRO A 567 14.62 -1.93 -12.87
N LEU A 568 13.43 -1.41 -12.53
CA LEU A 568 12.19 -1.70 -13.25
C LEU A 568 12.17 -0.95 -14.60
N TRP A 569 12.63 0.30 -14.62
CA TRP A 569 12.80 1.02 -15.88
C TRP A 569 13.73 0.26 -16.83
N ARG A 570 14.82 -0.31 -16.32
CA ARG A 570 15.74 -1.12 -17.12
C ARG A 570 15.07 -2.38 -17.66
N GLU A 571 14.23 -3.05 -16.87
CA GLU A 571 13.47 -4.21 -17.32
C GLU A 571 12.49 -3.83 -18.44
N TYR A 572 11.75 -2.74 -18.26
CA TYR A 572 10.86 -2.18 -19.28
C TYR A 572 11.62 -1.80 -20.56
N GLU A 573 12.78 -1.16 -20.42
CA GLU A 573 13.63 -0.77 -21.53
C GLU A 573 14.09 -1.99 -22.35
N VAL A 574 14.54 -3.06 -21.68
CA VAL A 574 15.03 -4.29 -22.33
C VAL A 574 13.90 -5.11 -22.94
N ASN A 575 12.78 -5.25 -22.25
CA ASN A 575 11.71 -6.16 -22.65
C ASN A 575 10.69 -5.52 -23.59
N ILE A 576 10.50 -4.19 -23.53
CA ILE A 576 9.46 -3.48 -24.28
C ILE A 576 10.04 -2.55 -25.35
N ILE A 577 10.94 -1.64 -24.96
CA ILE A 577 11.43 -0.60 -25.89
C ILE A 577 12.51 -1.14 -26.84
N GLU A 578 13.49 -1.88 -26.32
CA GLU A 578 14.61 -2.39 -27.12
C GLU A 578 14.16 -3.27 -28.30
N PRO A 579 13.21 -4.22 -28.16
CA PRO A 579 12.78 -5.07 -29.26
C PRO A 579 12.20 -4.27 -30.43
N LEU A 580 11.45 -3.21 -30.14
CA LEU A 580 10.93 -2.27 -31.15
C LEU A 580 12.06 -1.40 -31.72
N ALA A 581 12.98 -0.94 -30.88
CA ALA A 581 14.08 -0.07 -31.28
C ALA A 581 15.13 -0.74 -32.17
N ARG A 582 15.17 -2.06 -32.25
CA ARG A 582 15.99 -2.78 -33.24
C ARG A 582 15.62 -2.39 -34.68
N GLN A 583 14.41 -1.87 -34.89
CA GLN A 583 13.96 -1.38 -36.18
C GLN A 583 14.32 0.10 -36.35
N ALA A 584 15.38 0.38 -37.11
CA ALA A 584 15.95 1.73 -37.25
C ALA A 584 14.96 2.82 -37.75
N SER A 585 13.88 2.42 -38.42
CA SER A 585 12.82 3.32 -38.89
C SER A 585 11.77 3.66 -37.84
N ILE A 586 11.68 2.90 -36.73
CA ILE A 586 10.82 3.25 -35.59
C ILE A 586 11.55 4.27 -34.74
N ARG A 587 10.93 5.44 -34.57
CA ARG A 587 11.47 6.53 -33.77
C ARG A 587 10.76 6.63 -32.43
N PHE A 588 11.46 7.16 -31.44
CA PHE A 588 10.97 7.26 -30.06
C PHE A 588 11.09 8.67 -29.52
N VAL A 589 10.07 9.11 -28.78
CA VAL A 589 10.18 10.22 -27.84
C VAL A 589 9.84 9.68 -26.46
N ILE A 590 10.80 9.72 -25.53
CA ILE A 590 10.62 9.17 -24.18
C ILE A 590 10.73 10.30 -23.15
N ALA A 591 9.68 10.48 -22.35
CA ALA A 591 9.68 11.39 -21.22
C ALA A 591 10.38 10.75 -20.00
N LEU A 592 11.45 11.36 -19.49
CA LEU A 592 12.27 10.82 -18.40
C LEU A 592 12.45 11.84 -17.26
N ARG A 593 12.85 11.37 -16.06
CA ARG A 593 13.47 12.26 -15.06
C ARG A 593 14.90 12.60 -15.48
N ASP A 594 15.41 13.74 -15.01
CA ASP A 594 16.79 14.12 -15.26
C ASP A 594 17.82 13.09 -14.77
N SER A 595 17.51 12.37 -13.69
CA SER A 595 18.37 11.32 -13.12
C SER A 595 18.35 10.03 -13.93
N VAL A 596 17.25 9.72 -14.63
CA VAL A 596 17.06 8.46 -15.33
C VAL A 596 17.80 8.47 -16.66
N ARG A 597 18.56 7.42 -16.93
CA ARG A 597 19.34 7.25 -18.15
C ARG A 597 18.83 6.07 -18.96
N ILE A 598 18.96 6.17 -20.28
CA ILE A 598 18.81 5.05 -21.20
C ILE A 598 20.01 4.11 -21.00
N ASN A 599 19.72 2.86 -20.64
CA ASN A 599 20.75 1.89 -20.26
C ASN A 599 21.12 0.95 -21.41
N THR A 600 20.22 0.74 -22.35
CA THR A 600 20.43 -0.12 -23.51
C THR A 600 21.31 0.58 -24.54
N MET A 601 22.35 -0.12 -24.99
CA MET A 601 23.35 0.44 -25.90
C MET A 601 22.77 0.89 -27.26
N PRO A 602 21.82 0.16 -27.90
CA PRO A 602 21.25 0.58 -29.18
C PRO A 602 20.56 1.95 -29.12
N LEU A 603 19.75 2.19 -28.08
CA LEU A 603 19.04 3.46 -27.89
C LEU A 603 19.99 4.58 -27.45
N ARG A 604 20.93 4.28 -26.56
CA ARG A 604 21.86 5.27 -26.03
C ARG A 604 22.76 5.89 -27.10
N TRP A 605 23.11 5.14 -28.14
CA TRP A 605 23.92 5.66 -29.26
C TRP A 605 23.13 6.56 -30.21
N THR A 606 21.80 6.46 -30.19
CA THR A 606 20.91 7.22 -31.06
C THR A 606 20.11 8.29 -30.30
N GLU A 607 20.32 8.40 -28.98
CA GLU A 607 19.68 9.35 -28.07
C GLU A 607 20.13 10.79 -28.35
N LYS A 608 19.16 11.66 -28.66
CA LYS A 608 19.27 13.11 -28.46
C LYS A 608 18.53 13.44 -27.17
N ARG A 609 19.24 13.85 -26.13
CA ARG A 609 18.63 14.25 -24.85
C ARG A 609 18.31 15.74 -24.86
N HIS A 610 17.07 16.08 -24.56
CA HIS A 610 16.57 17.46 -24.46
C HIS A 610 16.04 17.72 -23.05
N PRO A 611 16.73 18.53 -22.23
CA PRO A 611 16.22 18.93 -20.92
C PRO A 611 15.09 19.95 -21.09
N LEU A 612 13.96 19.69 -20.47
CA LEU A 612 12.78 20.54 -20.49
C LEU A 612 12.80 21.47 -19.26
N SER A 613 12.87 22.78 -19.49
CA SER A 613 12.94 23.77 -18.41
C SER A 613 11.55 24.12 -17.85
N ALA A 614 11.56 24.76 -16.67
CA ALA A 614 10.37 25.39 -16.09
C ALA A 614 9.81 26.50 -17.02
N LEU A 615 8.54 26.87 -16.84
CA LEU A 615 7.84 27.88 -17.61
C LEU A 615 8.12 29.31 -17.11
N GLU A 616 9.33 29.67 -16.71
CA GLU A 616 9.60 31.00 -16.10
C GLU A 616 9.05 32.15 -16.96
N ASP A 617 9.34 32.14 -18.26
CA ASP A 617 8.86 33.16 -19.22
C ASP A 617 7.41 32.95 -19.70
N TYR A 618 6.80 31.82 -19.36
CA TYR A 618 5.57 31.32 -19.98
C TYR A 618 4.41 31.12 -18.98
N ARG A 619 4.64 31.41 -17.69
CA ARG A 619 3.67 31.21 -16.61
C ARG A 619 2.34 31.93 -16.86
N ASP A 620 2.42 33.23 -17.16
CA ASP A 620 1.24 34.07 -17.41
C ASP A 620 0.43 33.56 -18.61
N GLN A 621 1.12 33.04 -19.63
CA GLN A 621 0.46 32.47 -20.80
C GLN A 621 -0.29 31.17 -20.45
N GLN A 622 0.30 30.33 -19.59
CA GLN A 622 -0.38 29.12 -19.10
C GLN A 622 -1.64 29.46 -18.32
N ILE A 623 -1.55 30.40 -17.39
CA ILE A 623 -2.69 30.83 -16.57
C ILE A 623 -3.78 31.42 -17.47
N ALA A 624 -3.41 32.22 -18.48
CA ALA A 624 -4.35 32.76 -19.44
C ALA A 624 -5.07 31.64 -20.24
N LYS A 625 -4.35 30.59 -20.64
CA LYS A 625 -4.94 29.41 -21.32
C LYS A 625 -5.88 28.61 -20.41
N LEU A 626 -5.52 28.41 -19.14
CA LEU A 626 -6.38 27.76 -18.15
C LEU A 626 -7.69 28.55 -17.97
N ILE A 627 -7.60 29.88 -17.89
CA ILE A 627 -8.78 30.75 -17.83
C ILE A 627 -9.64 30.64 -19.09
N ALA A 628 -9.03 30.68 -20.27
CA ALA A 628 -9.74 30.61 -21.55
C ALA A 628 -10.47 29.26 -21.71
N ASN A 629 -9.81 28.14 -21.38
CA ASN A 629 -10.38 26.80 -21.45
C ASN A 629 -11.63 26.66 -20.55
N GLU A 630 -11.67 27.34 -19.41
CA GLU A 630 -12.83 27.35 -18.51
C GLU A 630 -13.99 28.23 -19.01
N GLN A 631 -13.69 29.30 -19.75
CA GLN A 631 -14.73 30.13 -20.37
C GLN A 631 -15.50 29.38 -21.46
N ASP A 632 -14.87 28.39 -22.09
CA ASP A 632 -15.48 27.52 -23.09
C ASP A 632 -16.29 26.36 -22.46
N GLY A 633 -16.19 26.16 -21.14
CA GLY A 633 -16.91 25.13 -20.37
C GLY A 633 -18.36 25.51 -19.98
N THR A 634 -19.15 24.51 -19.57
CA THR A 634 -20.61 24.60 -19.30
C THR A 634 -21.02 25.45 -18.08
N VAL A 635 -20.08 25.96 -17.29
CA VAL A 635 -20.36 26.83 -16.13
C VAL A 635 -19.58 28.12 -16.28
N ALA A 636 -20.17 29.10 -16.96
CA ALA A 636 -19.56 30.42 -17.16
C ALA A 636 -19.35 31.12 -15.81
N LEU A 637 -18.10 31.23 -15.38
CA LEU A 637 -17.71 32.10 -14.27
C LEU A 637 -18.00 33.57 -14.64
N SER A 638 -18.42 34.39 -13.68
CA SER A 638 -18.57 35.83 -13.92
C SER A 638 -17.20 36.46 -14.22
N ALA A 639 -17.17 37.54 -15.02
CA ALA A 639 -15.95 38.27 -15.33
C ALA A 639 -15.22 38.76 -14.06
N ASP A 640 -15.98 39.09 -13.01
CA ASP A 640 -15.44 39.49 -11.70
C ASP A 640 -14.76 38.32 -10.97
N ASN A 641 -15.33 37.11 -11.02
CA ASN A 641 -14.72 35.92 -10.45
C ASN A 641 -13.43 35.56 -11.17
N ILE A 642 -13.42 35.66 -12.50
CA ILE A 642 -12.22 35.41 -13.31
C ILE A 642 -11.13 36.41 -12.99
N THR A 643 -11.47 37.70 -12.89
CA THR A 643 -10.52 38.76 -12.52
C THR A 643 -9.97 38.55 -11.11
N SER A 644 -10.81 38.11 -10.18
CA SER A 644 -10.43 37.80 -8.80
C SER A 644 -9.51 36.57 -8.73
N ILE A 645 -9.86 35.48 -9.40
CA ILE A 645 -9.02 34.26 -9.51
C ILE A 645 -7.67 34.61 -10.14
N HIS A 646 -7.67 35.37 -11.23
CA HIS A 646 -6.45 35.77 -11.92
C HIS A 646 -5.55 36.65 -11.05
N SER A 647 -6.13 37.63 -10.34
CA SER A 647 -5.40 38.46 -9.38
C SER A 647 -4.83 37.62 -8.23
N ALA A 648 -5.60 36.66 -7.71
CA ALA A 648 -5.18 35.80 -6.63
C ALA A 648 -4.04 34.87 -7.07
N ILE A 649 -4.16 34.22 -8.24
CA ILE A 649 -3.13 33.34 -8.79
C ILE A 649 -1.87 34.14 -9.13
N ARG A 650 -1.98 35.35 -9.70
CA ARG A 650 -0.81 36.20 -9.94
C ARG A 650 -0.14 36.64 -8.65
N GLN A 651 -0.91 37.01 -7.64
CA GLN A 651 -0.37 37.33 -6.32
C GLN A 651 0.30 36.11 -5.68
N LEU A 652 -0.26 34.92 -5.88
CA LEU A 652 0.31 33.65 -5.45
C LEU A 652 1.61 33.32 -6.20
N ALA A 653 1.58 33.41 -7.52
CA ALA A 653 2.72 33.17 -8.40
C ALA A 653 3.85 34.18 -8.13
N ALA A 654 3.54 35.41 -7.70
CA ALA A 654 4.56 36.36 -7.26
C ALA A 654 5.24 35.97 -5.93
N THR A 655 4.75 34.94 -5.23
CA THR A 655 5.29 34.46 -3.95
C THR A 655 6.05 33.13 -4.04
N TYR A 656 6.13 32.51 -5.22
CA TYR A 656 6.94 31.32 -5.48
C TYR A 656 7.49 31.33 -6.91
N ASP A 657 8.75 30.96 -7.10
CA ASP A 657 9.43 30.94 -8.40
C ASP A 657 9.26 29.61 -9.16
N PHE A 658 8.63 28.60 -8.53
CA PHE A 658 8.32 27.31 -9.17
C PHE A 658 7.33 27.42 -10.33
N SER A 659 7.81 27.73 -11.54
CA SER A 659 6.98 27.83 -12.75
C SER A 659 6.69 26.46 -13.36
N TYR A 660 6.19 25.51 -12.57
CA TYR A 660 5.84 24.19 -13.07
C TYR A 660 4.41 24.17 -13.61
N PRO A 661 4.22 23.73 -14.86
CA PRO A 661 2.91 23.60 -15.46
C PRO A 661 1.86 22.89 -14.59
N ALA A 662 2.19 21.75 -14.00
CA ALA A 662 1.24 20.96 -13.20
C ALA A 662 0.85 21.68 -11.91
N LEU A 663 1.81 22.33 -11.25
CA LEU A 663 1.57 23.13 -10.05
C LEU A 663 0.66 24.32 -10.36
N ASN A 664 0.91 25.05 -11.44
CA ASN A 664 0.07 26.17 -11.86
C ASN A 664 -1.38 25.74 -12.11
N THR A 665 -1.59 24.61 -12.80
CA THR A 665 -2.93 24.04 -13.05
C THR A 665 -3.61 23.65 -11.75
N PHE A 666 -2.90 22.96 -10.86
CA PHE A 666 -3.43 22.57 -9.55
C PHE A 666 -3.87 23.78 -8.72
N LEU A 667 -3.00 24.79 -8.63
CA LEU A 667 -3.27 26.04 -7.92
C LEU A 667 -4.44 26.82 -8.53
N PHE A 668 -4.57 26.79 -9.85
CA PHE A 668 -5.72 27.35 -10.56
C PHE A 668 -7.04 26.68 -10.15
N HIS A 669 -7.08 25.34 -10.12
CA HIS A 669 -8.30 24.62 -9.72
C HIS A 669 -8.66 24.82 -8.25
N ILE A 670 -7.68 24.87 -7.34
CA ILE A 670 -7.92 25.25 -5.94
C ILE A 670 -8.52 26.65 -5.85
N GLY A 671 -7.95 27.62 -6.56
CA GLY A 671 -8.45 28.99 -6.60
C GLY A 671 -9.89 29.06 -7.12
N LYS A 672 -10.19 28.30 -8.19
CA LYS A 672 -11.52 28.18 -8.78
C LYS A 672 -12.54 27.59 -7.80
N HIS A 673 -12.23 26.46 -7.16
CA HIS A 673 -13.11 25.84 -6.18
C HIS A 673 -13.40 26.79 -5.01
N SER A 674 -12.36 27.48 -4.53
CA SER A 674 -12.48 28.47 -3.47
C SER A 674 -13.36 29.67 -3.85
N ALA A 675 -13.35 30.09 -5.12
CA ALA A 675 -14.19 31.17 -5.64
C ALA A 675 -15.65 30.76 -5.83
N SER A 676 -15.91 29.47 -6.11
CA SER A 676 -17.25 28.94 -6.37
C SER A 676 -18.06 28.63 -5.09
N GLY A 677 -17.40 28.49 -3.94
CA GLY A 677 -18.04 28.20 -2.66
C GLY A 677 -18.56 29.44 -1.91
N SER A 678 -19.52 29.25 -1.00
CA SER A 678 -20.09 30.28 -0.10
C SER A 678 -19.13 30.78 0.99
N GLN A 679 -17.84 30.46 0.90
CA GLN A 679 -16.77 30.98 1.77
C GLN A 679 -15.64 31.64 0.96
N PRO A 680 -15.84 32.87 0.46
CA PRO A 680 -14.84 33.64 -0.30
C PRO A 680 -13.57 34.02 0.49
N ASN A 681 -13.43 33.58 1.75
CA ASN A 681 -12.26 33.86 2.57
C ASN A 681 -11.07 32.92 2.30
N TYR A 682 -11.24 31.82 1.57
CA TYR A 682 -10.13 30.91 1.21
C TYR A 682 -9.12 31.56 0.27
N ILE A 683 -9.54 32.48 -0.60
CA ILE A 683 -8.65 33.16 -1.57
C ILE A 683 -7.75 34.21 -0.89
N ARG A 684 -8.06 34.63 0.35
CA ARG A 684 -7.22 35.55 1.13
C ARG A 684 -6.09 34.86 1.90
N GLN A 685 -6.00 33.54 1.79
CA GLN A 685 -4.94 32.77 2.41
C GLN A 685 -3.60 33.05 1.72
N SER A 686 -2.53 33.10 2.52
CA SER A 686 -1.19 33.42 2.02
C SER A 686 -0.68 32.32 1.07
N GLY A 687 0.27 32.64 0.17
CA GLY A 687 0.90 31.64 -0.73
C GLY A 687 1.38 30.37 -0.03
N ARG A 688 1.79 30.53 1.23
CA ARG A 688 2.15 29.46 2.15
C ARG A 688 1.01 28.48 2.46
N GLU A 689 -0.20 28.94 2.69
CA GLU A 689 -1.35 28.08 3.03
C GLU A 689 -1.81 27.27 1.82
N ILE A 690 -1.70 27.84 0.63
CA ILE A 690 -2.03 27.14 -0.61
C ILE A 690 -0.95 26.12 -0.98
N MET A 691 0.34 26.44 -0.78
CA MET A 691 1.43 25.45 -0.92
C MET A 691 1.29 24.30 0.09
N THR A 692 0.86 24.63 1.32
CA THR A 692 0.52 23.62 2.35
C THR A 692 -0.56 22.68 1.83
N LEU A 693 -1.64 23.21 1.26
CA LEU A 693 -2.72 22.39 0.69
C LEU A 693 -2.25 21.54 -0.50
N ALA A 694 -1.34 22.06 -1.33
CA ALA A 694 -0.73 21.31 -2.42
C ALA A 694 0.12 20.14 -1.90
N LEU A 695 0.95 20.38 -0.89
CA LEU A 695 1.77 19.34 -0.26
C LEU A 695 0.93 18.25 0.41
N MET A 696 -0.18 18.62 1.05
CA MET A 696 -1.12 17.65 1.61
C MET A 696 -1.81 16.81 0.53
N ALA A 697 -2.19 17.42 -0.60
CA ALA A 697 -2.87 16.73 -1.69
C ALA A 697 -1.92 15.81 -2.47
N LEU A 698 -0.65 16.19 -2.58
CA LEU A 698 0.37 15.42 -3.30
C LEU A 698 0.99 14.31 -2.45
N ASN A 699 0.93 14.42 -1.13
CA ASN A 699 1.42 13.40 -0.20
C ASN A 699 0.37 13.09 0.86
N ASN A 700 -0.38 12.02 0.64
CA ASN A 700 -1.45 11.54 1.52
C ASN A 700 -0.99 11.18 2.95
N GLN A 701 0.32 11.17 3.22
CA GLN A 701 0.89 10.94 4.54
C GLN A 701 1.23 12.24 5.30
N LEU A 702 1.21 13.40 4.64
CA LEU A 702 1.47 14.69 5.29
C LEU A 702 0.17 15.25 5.87
N ASP A 703 0.15 15.43 7.19
CA ASP A 703 -0.88 16.27 7.82
C ASP A 703 -0.64 17.76 7.51
N GLN A 704 -1.64 18.61 7.82
CA GLN A 704 -1.59 20.04 7.51
C GLN A 704 -0.41 20.76 8.15
N LYS A 705 0.04 20.31 9.32
CA LYS A 705 1.17 20.92 10.00
C LYS A 705 2.47 20.56 9.31
N SER A 706 2.69 19.28 9.05
CA SER A 706 3.87 18.75 8.37
C SER A 706 3.98 19.36 6.97
N ALA A 707 2.86 19.46 6.25
CA ALA A 707 2.82 20.16 4.97
C ALA A 707 3.15 21.66 5.08
N ARG A 708 2.78 22.33 6.18
CA ARG A 708 3.08 23.75 6.39
C ARG A 708 4.54 23.98 6.77
N GLU A 709 5.13 23.07 7.53
CA GLU A 709 6.54 23.05 7.87
C GLU A 709 7.39 22.76 6.64
N VAL A 710 6.99 21.77 5.84
CA VAL A 710 7.60 21.47 4.55
C VAL A 710 7.48 22.66 3.59
N ALA A 711 6.32 23.33 3.51
CA ALA A 711 6.15 24.53 2.69
C ALA A 711 7.07 25.68 3.13
N GLU A 712 7.23 25.86 4.44
CA GLU A 712 8.12 26.88 4.99
C GLU A 712 9.59 26.55 4.73
N GLN A 713 9.97 25.28 4.88
CA GLN A 713 11.31 24.80 4.56
C GLN A 713 11.63 24.91 3.07
N LEU A 714 10.70 24.55 2.18
CA LEU A 714 10.85 24.74 0.72
C LEU A 714 11.04 26.21 0.36
N SER A 715 10.23 27.10 0.92
CA SER A 715 10.35 28.54 0.68
C SER A 715 11.68 29.11 1.21
N GLN A 716 12.16 28.62 2.36
CA GLN A 716 13.47 28.99 2.89
C GLN A 716 14.61 28.48 2.01
N ILE A 717 14.55 27.22 1.57
CA ILE A 717 15.53 26.62 0.64
C ILE A 717 15.59 27.42 -0.65
N GLU A 718 14.45 27.70 -1.27
CA GLU A 718 14.36 28.50 -2.49
C GLU A 718 14.98 29.89 -2.30
N THR A 719 14.59 30.61 -1.24
CA THR A 719 15.08 31.98 -0.97
C THR A 719 16.60 32.02 -0.74
N VAL A 720 17.15 31.01 -0.06
CA VAL A 720 18.53 31.03 0.43
C VAL A 720 19.49 30.29 -0.50
N CYS A 721 19.02 29.20 -1.12
CA CYS A 721 19.82 28.29 -1.92
C CYS A 721 19.50 28.35 -3.42
N GLY A 722 18.34 28.89 -3.81
CA GLY A 722 17.84 28.88 -5.20
C GLY A 722 17.29 27.52 -5.62
N ASP A 723 17.09 27.32 -6.93
CA ASP A 723 16.49 26.09 -7.50
C ASP A 723 17.43 24.87 -7.51
N SER A 724 18.72 25.07 -7.25
CA SER A 724 19.73 24.01 -7.25
C SER A 724 20.64 24.14 -6.04
N TRP A 725 20.70 23.09 -5.24
CA TRP A 725 21.40 23.08 -3.96
C TRP A 725 21.93 21.69 -3.61
N SER A 726 23.01 21.66 -2.85
CA SER A 726 23.61 20.44 -2.30
C SER A 726 23.26 20.26 -0.81
N VAL A 727 23.50 19.07 -0.26
CA VAL A 727 23.46 18.84 1.20
C VAL A 727 24.36 19.87 1.92
N THR A 728 25.50 20.20 1.33
CA THR A 728 26.43 21.19 1.86
C THR A 728 25.84 22.59 1.87
N ASP A 729 25.07 22.99 0.84
CA ASP A 729 24.35 24.26 0.81
C ASP A 729 23.31 24.33 1.92
N LEU A 730 22.54 23.27 2.14
CA LEU A 730 21.56 23.20 3.23
C LEU A 730 22.24 23.34 4.60
N VAL A 731 23.34 22.62 4.82
CA VAL A 731 24.11 22.69 6.08
C VAL A 731 24.70 24.07 6.30
N GLN A 732 25.30 24.68 5.26
CA GLN A 732 26.02 25.94 5.39
C GLN A 732 25.09 27.16 5.43
N LYS A 733 24.09 27.20 4.54
CA LYS A 733 23.25 28.38 4.33
C LYS A 733 21.98 28.39 5.18
N LEU A 734 21.43 27.21 5.51
CA LEU A 734 20.28 27.09 6.43
C LEU A 734 20.71 26.69 7.85
N HIS A 735 22.02 26.57 8.10
CA HIS A 735 22.58 26.20 9.40
C HIS A 735 22.03 24.88 9.97
N LEU A 736 21.66 23.94 9.09
CA LEU A 736 21.19 22.61 9.48
C LEU A 736 22.38 21.69 9.80
N SER A 737 22.19 20.73 10.71
CA SER A 737 23.14 19.61 10.81
C SER A 737 23.02 18.70 9.58
N PRO A 738 24.06 17.91 9.24
CA PRO A 738 23.99 16.97 8.12
C PRO A 738 22.80 16.01 8.21
N ASN A 739 22.46 15.52 9.40
CA ASN A 739 21.33 14.61 9.60
C ASN A 739 19.99 15.31 9.36
N GLU A 740 19.85 16.57 9.79
CA GLU A 740 18.63 17.37 9.54
C GLU A 740 18.49 17.69 8.06
N ALA A 741 19.58 18.03 7.37
CA ALA A 741 19.59 18.23 5.93
C ALA A 741 19.18 16.95 5.18
N PHE A 742 19.69 15.78 5.56
CA PHE A 742 19.29 14.49 4.97
C PHE A 742 17.82 14.13 5.27
N SER A 743 17.36 14.36 6.50
CA SER A 743 15.97 14.10 6.89
C SER A 743 15.00 15.00 6.13
N LEU A 744 15.39 16.26 5.94
CA LEU A 744 14.67 17.23 5.13
C LEU A 744 14.62 16.80 3.67
N ILE A 745 15.74 16.39 3.08
CA ILE A 745 15.78 15.87 1.70
C ILE A 745 14.83 14.67 1.56
N LEU A 746 14.89 13.69 2.47
CA LEU A 746 14.02 12.51 2.40
C LEU A 746 12.53 12.88 2.54
N ALA A 747 12.20 13.83 3.42
CA ALA A 747 10.84 14.33 3.57
C ALA A 747 10.34 15.02 2.31
N LEU A 748 11.22 15.77 1.64
CA LEU A 748 10.92 16.53 0.44
C LEU A 748 10.92 15.67 -0.84
N GLU A 749 11.76 14.64 -0.95
CA GLU A 749 11.78 13.70 -2.09
C GLU A 749 10.43 12.99 -2.26
N GLY A 750 9.70 12.76 -1.16
CA GLY A 750 8.34 12.23 -1.18
C GLY A 750 7.26 13.23 -1.61
N THR A 751 7.61 14.48 -1.92
CA THR A 751 6.64 15.56 -2.22
C THR A 751 6.65 16.05 -3.66
N PHE A 752 7.45 15.45 -4.54
CA PHE A 752 7.61 15.83 -5.96
C PHE A 752 8.21 17.23 -6.23
N PHE A 753 8.42 18.06 -5.19
CA PHE A 753 8.96 19.42 -5.32
C PHE A 753 10.49 19.49 -5.43
N ILE A 754 11.20 18.42 -5.06
CA ILE A 754 12.66 18.36 -5.16
C ILE A 754 13.08 17.09 -5.88
N GLN A 755 14.22 17.17 -6.56
CA GLN A 755 14.86 16.03 -7.17
C GLN A 755 16.31 15.97 -6.72
N SER A 756 16.73 14.84 -6.15
CA SER A 756 18.14 14.60 -5.86
C SER A 756 18.87 14.20 -7.14
N TYR A 757 19.98 14.88 -7.42
CA TYR A 757 20.92 14.45 -8.44
C TYR A 757 21.87 13.44 -7.80
N GLY A 758 21.72 12.16 -8.16
CA GLY A 758 22.62 11.08 -7.74
C GLY A 758 24.04 11.29 -8.27
N GLY A 759 24.82 12.13 -7.60
CA GLY A 759 26.27 12.19 -7.70
C GLY A 759 26.86 11.65 -6.41
N ASN A 760 27.66 10.59 -6.48
CA ASN A 760 28.48 10.11 -5.36
C ASN A 760 29.60 11.12 -5.03
N GLN A 761 29.26 12.31 -4.52
CA GLN A 761 30.20 13.25 -3.92
C GLN A 761 29.71 13.75 -2.57
#